data_AF-A0A959CNN6-F1
#
_entry.id   AF-A0A959CNN6-F1
#
_cell.length_a   1.000
_cell.length_b   1.000
_cell.length_c   1.000
_cell.angle_alpha   90.00
_cell.angle_beta   90.00
_cell.angle_gamma   90.00
#
_symmetry.space_group_name_H-M   'P 1'
#
loop_
_entity.id
_entity.type
_entity.pdbx_description
1 polymer ?
#
loop_
_entity_poly.entity_id
_entity_poly.type
_entity_poly.pdbx_seq_one_letter_code
_entity_poly.pdbx_strand_id
1 'polypeptide(L)'
;MKKLYLALLAILMSCAAYSQNARVQVIHNSPTPGTNSGPVVDIYVNGALLPALTAVPFRAATPFLDVPAGADIEVAVAVSPSNSVDDAIATFPLGQLADGEGYAVIANGIVGDADTPFALEVYAGALESNPEPDRADFIAFHGSPGAPAVDISVRGGGTLIEGLEYGAFTEDYISVEPGVYFLDVRASGDPGIVATFQADLSGLPGLAGGVATVFASGILGGTPSFGLYAALVNGQVIEFLPFEVARLQVIHNAPAQPVDIYLNGELAGDDFEFRTATAFGDIPAGIPLNIGVAPGNSTSVEDTLANFQVVFENAKTYVAIANGIVGDPDTPFTLAINDMGREAANNAGEVDLSVFHGSPDAPPVDVDIFTAGNIIDGLSFGQFTGDYLSVGPGLYYLQVRADGSPDVVATFEADLAGLAGGAATVFASGFLGADPGFGLFAALPSGLVVELPAVGSARLQVIHNSPSPTVDVYANGGLLIDDFEFRTATPFVDVPAGATVNIGVAPGNSTSVEDTLANFPVLFEAGETYAVVANGIVGDPDFPFTLAAYAPALEQGLGQDEVSVLVFHGSPGAPPVAVNDFAEDPLFDGLAYGEFIGYAQLAPENYFLEVRPSGSEDLVGTFSLNLTGAGGLSATLFASGIVGGEPNFGLFAALPNGDVIDLTPVALTQLIHNSPAAAAGVVDLWANNVVKVEEDLAFQSATGLVYYPTRIPITLGVAPADSDDPSDILFNLPDPVIFEDGKYHVIIANGIPGDADTPFELAINTEANLFAPNAQSIDVSLFHGSPNAPAVDIVARDLMLPLANDFAYGEFEQLAALPPNNYYAEVYPAGSESLVATFESPLPPSSAGLSLVGVVSGLLGQDPPLDLLFFSPTGEVIRATPVAQVQVIHNSPTPTVDVYANGNILLPDFEFRTATPFVDLPTRTAFDIAVAPGNSASVEDSLVSFKNVIFEDGRKYVVIATGVVGDLDTPFSLAVTDMAQTRAEGGQGVDLLLYHGAPDAPEVDVVAQGAGVLFDDVEYGEFQGYLNVPASAYVLNVTPGNDNSTVVRAYDADLSGLDGGAATVFASGFLGSEDEADAFGVWVALPNGEAFPLTQIVSTRDIADKIPSFLLAPNPVSSVAQVQYTLSEEADITVAIQDAAGNLVRTEYLGRQPAGEHSRAFEAGALPSGLYTYSLITPDGVLARRFVVAR
;
A
#
# COMPACT_ATOMS: atom_id res chain seq x y z
N MET A 1 -90.57 -4.70 -115.62
CA MET A 1 -89.76 -4.17 -116.72
C MET A 1 -89.34 -2.77 -116.34
N LYS A 2 -88.04 -2.62 -116.11
CA LYS A 2 -87.21 -2.02 -117.14
C LYS A 2 -87.54 -0.54 -117.19
N LYS A 3 -87.00 0.19 -116.21
CA LYS A 3 -85.56 0.31 -115.90
C LYS A 3 -84.80 0.89 -117.08
N LEU A 4 -83.73 1.57 -116.71
CA LEU A 4 -82.76 2.27 -117.54
C LEU A 4 -83.32 3.57 -118.06
N TYR A 5 -83.36 4.56 -117.16
CA TYR A 5 -82.87 5.93 -117.34
C TYR A 5 -83.14 6.77 -116.07
N LEU A 6 -83.87 6.21 -115.09
CA LEU A 6 -84.24 6.84 -113.80
C LEU A 6 -83.24 6.58 -112.66
N ALA A 7 -82.00 6.17 -112.94
CA ALA A 7 -80.97 5.86 -111.93
C ALA A 7 -79.56 6.21 -112.46
N LEU A 8 -79.36 7.47 -112.85
CA LEU A 8 -78.10 8.19 -113.07
C LEU A 8 -78.53 9.56 -113.67
N LEU A 9 -78.30 10.73 -113.09
CA LEU A 9 -77.37 11.09 -112.04
C LEU A 9 -77.98 12.32 -111.33
N ALA A 10 -79.04 12.09 -110.54
CA ALA A 10 -79.65 13.09 -109.66
C ALA A 10 -78.75 13.48 -108.45
N ILE A 11 -77.44 13.27 -108.59
CA ILE A 11 -76.34 13.66 -107.70
C ILE A 11 -75.51 14.75 -108.41
N LEU A 12 -76.18 15.66 -109.13
CA LEU A 12 -75.54 16.78 -109.84
C LEU A 12 -76.36 18.08 -109.75
N MET A 13 -77.27 18.16 -108.77
CA MET A 13 -77.87 19.41 -108.30
C MET A 13 -77.62 19.55 -106.79
N SER A 14 -76.37 19.81 -106.43
CA SER A 14 -75.96 20.37 -105.13
C SER A 14 -74.51 20.87 -105.26
N CYS A 15 -74.26 21.80 -106.19
CA CYS A 15 -72.98 22.52 -106.21
C CYS A 15 -73.09 23.73 -105.29
N ALA A 16 -72.15 23.79 -104.34
CA ALA A 16 -71.93 24.81 -103.31
C ALA A 16 -72.85 24.75 -102.07
N ALA A 17 -72.85 23.61 -101.37
CA ALA A 17 -72.83 23.68 -99.91
C ALA A 17 -71.35 23.85 -99.52
N TYR A 18 -71.02 24.89 -98.74
CA TYR A 18 -69.73 25.00 -98.05
C TYR A 18 -69.45 23.66 -97.37
N SER A 19 -68.31 23.00 -97.62
CA SER A 19 -67.99 21.80 -96.86
C SER A 19 -67.63 22.26 -95.45
N GLN A 20 -68.54 22.05 -94.52
CA GLN A 20 -68.27 22.24 -93.10
C GLN A 20 -67.35 21.10 -92.68
N ASN A 21 -66.12 21.41 -92.28
CA ASN A 21 -65.13 20.41 -91.88
C ASN A 21 -64.63 20.75 -90.48
N ALA A 22 -64.54 19.74 -89.62
CA ALA A 22 -63.76 19.76 -88.40
C ALA A 22 -62.31 19.36 -88.71
N ARG A 23 -61.37 19.78 -87.88
CA ARG A 23 -59.95 19.46 -88.03
C ARG A 23 -59.54 18.48 -86.95
N VAL A 24 -59.16 17.25 -87.33
CA VAL A 24 -58.93 16.16 -86.38
C VAL A 24 -57.52 15.63 -86.48
N GLN A 25 -56.78 15.64 -85.38
CA GLN A 25 -55.54 14.89 -85.22
C GLN A 25 -55.83 13.57 -84.51
N VAL A 26 -55.35 12.46 -85.07
CA VAL A 26 -55.50 11.13 -84.47
C VAL A 26 -54.16 10.65 -83.95
N ILE A 27 -54.12 10.18 -82.70
CA ILE A 27 -52.92 9.64 -82.04
C ILE A 27 -53.21 8.20 -81.64
N HIS A 28 -52.30 7.29 -81.99
CA HIS A 28 -52.40 5.89 -81.61
C HIS A 28 -51.54 5.61 -80.36
N ASN A 29 -52.19 5.43 -79.22
CA ASN A 29 -51.57 5.21 -77.91
C ASN A 29 -51.93 3.87 -77.24
N SER A 30 -52.58 2.94 -77.94
CA SER A 30 -52.96 1.62 -77.42
C SER A 30 -51.78 0.64 -77.48
N PRO A 31 -51.22 0.17 -76.34
CA PRO A 31 -50.11 -0.78 -76.34
C PRO A 31 -50.57 -2.24 -76.50
N THR A 32 -49.64 -3.13 -76.86
CA THR A 32 -49.78 -4.58 -76.70
C THR A 32 -48.91 -5.04 -75.53
N PRO A 33 -49.49 -5.50 -74.41
CA PRO A 33 -48.72 -5.99 -73.26
C PRO A 33 -47.72 -7.09 -73.64
N GLY A 34 -46.48 -6.98 -73.16
CA GLY A 34 -45.41 -7.95 -73.38
C GLY A 34 -44.54 -7.71 -74.62
N THR A 35 -44.82 -6.67 -75.42
CA THR A 35 -44.00 -6.31 -76.59
C THR A 35 -43.68 -4.82 -76.62
N ASN A 36 -42.54 -4.41 -77.17
CA ASN A 36 -42.16 -2.99 -77.31
C ASN A 36 -42.97 -2.22 -78.39
N SER A 37 -44.00 -2.82 -78.94
CA SER A 37 -44.82 -2.30 -80.04
C SER A 37 -46.31 -2.54 -79.74
N GLY A 38 -47.20 -1.64 -80.18
CA GLY A 38 -48.63 -1.93 -80.29
C GLY A 38 -49.01 -2.51 -81.65
N PRO A 39 -50.29 -2.87 -81.89
CA PRO A 39 -50.74 -3.26 -83.21
C PRO A 39 -50.56 -2.09 -84.18
N VAL A 40 -50.32 -2.37 -85.46
CA VAL A 40 -50.45 -1.34 -86.50
C VAL A 40 -51.90 -1.39 -86.97
N VAL A 41 -52.59 -0.26 -87.03
CA VAL A 41 -54.04 -0.23 -87.27
C VAL A 41 -54.42 0.58 -88.50
N ASP A 42 -55.48 0.15 -89.16
CA ASP A 42 -56.22 0.92 -90.15
C ASP A 42 -57.43 1.55 -89.47
N ILE A 43 -57.66 2.84 -89.70
CA ILE A 43 -58.76 3.59 -89.08
C ILE A 43 -59.76 4.02 -90.15
N TYR A 44 -60.98 3.47 -90.06
CA TYR A 44 -62.11 3.79 -90.92
C TYR A 44 -62.96 4.88 -90.29
N VAL A 45 -63.31 5.90 -91.07
CA VAL A 45 -64.23 6.96 -90.67
C VAL A 45 -65.50 6.84 -91.51
N ASN A 46 -66.64 6.64 -90.86
CA ASN A 46 -67.94 6.38 -91.52
C ASN A 46 -67.85 5.28 -92.60
N GLY A 47 -67.07 4.23 -92.32
CA GLY A 47 -66.85 3.09 -93.22
C GLY A 47 -65.79 3.30 -94.32
N ALA A 48 -65.12 4.46 -94.39
CA ALA A 48 -64.07 4.75 -95.37
C ALA A 48 -62.67 4.81 -94.74
N LEU A 49 -61.70 4.11 -95.33
CA LEU A 49 -60.28 4.18 -94.95
C LEU A 49 -59.60 5.33 -95.69
N LEU A 50 -59.08 6.32 -94.95
CA LEU A 50 -58.31 7.42 -95.52
C LEU A 50 -56.82 7.04 -95.67
N PRO A 51 -56.09 7.55 -96.67
CA PRO A 51 -54.66 7.23 -96.85
C PRO A 51 -53.78 7.57 -95.63
N ALA A 52 -54.08 8.67 -94.93
CA ALA A 52 -53.35 9.09 -93.73
C ALA A 52 -53.68 8.24 -92.48
N LEU A 53 -54.72 7.40 -92.59
CA LEU A 53 -55.23 6.52 -91.53
C LEU A 53 -54.99 5.04 -91.84
N THR A 54 -54.14 4.75 -92.83
CA THR A 54 -53.72 3.38 -93.18
C THR A 54 -52.41 3.06 -92.46
N ALA A 55 -52.34 1.88 -91.85
CA ALA A 55 -51.16 1.36 -91.17
C ALA A 55 -50.56 2.30 -90.10
N VAL A 56 -51.40 2.90 -89.25
CA VAL A 56 -50.99 3.79 -88.16
C VAL A 56 -50.29 2.98 -87.05
N PRO A 57 -48.98 3.17 -86.83
CA PRO A 57 -48.26 2.42 -85.80
C PRO A 57 -48.55 2.98 -84.40
N PHE A 58 -48.26 2.17 -83.37
CA PHE A 58 -48.25 2.62 -81.97
C PHE A 58 -47.26 3.77 -81.76
N ARG A 59 -47.64 4.75 -80.94
CA ARG A 59 -46.90 6.02 -80.70
C ARG A 59 -46.72 6.89 -81.94
N ALA A 60 -47.69 6.86 -82.85
CA ALA A 60 -47.74 7.78 -84.00
C ALA A 60 -48.97 8.67 -83.96
N ALA A 61 -48.85 9.80 -84.64
CA ALA A 61 -49.92 10.77 -84.82
C ALA A 61 -50.09 11.09 -86.31
N THR A 62 -51.30 11.51 -86.69
CA THR A 62 -51.55 12.11 -88.00
C THR A 62 -51.29 13.62 -87.96
N PRO A 63 -51.03 14.27 -89.11
CA PRO A 63 -51.33 15.69 -89.26
C PRO A 63 -52.83 15.93 -89.00
N PHE A 64 -53.24 17.18 -88.74
CA PHE A 64 -54.66 17.53 -88.65
C PHE A 64 -55.38 17.29 -90.00
N LEU A 65 -56.34 16.36 -89.99
CA LEU A 65 -57.12 15.93 -91.14
C LEU A 65 -58.43 16.70 -91.23
N ASP A 66 -58.91 16.94 -92.46
CA ASP A 66 -60.27 17.44 -92.70
C ASP A 66 -61.28 16.30 -92.53
N VAL A 67 -62.21 16.46 -91.60
CA VAL A 67 -63.28 15.50 -91.32
C VAL A 67 -64.64 16.20 -91.45
N PRO A 68 -65.65 15.63 -92.12
CA PRO A 68 -66.96 16.28 -92.28
C PRO A 68 -67.60 16.67 -90.93
N ALA A 69 -67.97 17.94 -90.77
CA ALA A 69 -68.65 18.46 -89.57
C ALA A 69 -70.19 18.40 -89.70
N GLY A 70 -70.89 18.41 -88.56
CA GLY A 70 -72.35 18.45 -88.49
C GLY A 70 -73.08 17.15 -88.86
N ALA A 71 -72.36 16.04 -89.06
CA ALA A 71 -72.90 14.69 -89.24
C ALA A 71 -72.36 13.77 -88.15
N ASP A 72 -73.12 12.73 -87.77
CA ASP A 72 -72.62 11.73 -86.82
C ASP A 72 -71.43 10.98 -87.45
N ILE A 73 -70.32 10.97 -86.72
CA ILE A 73 -69.09 10.29 -87.11
C ILE A 73 -68.96 9.01 -86.30
N GLU A 74 -68.74 7.91 -87.01
CA GLU A 74 -68.39 6.61 -86.48
C GLU A 74 -66.97 6.26 -86.91
N VAL A 75 -66.12 5.89 -85.96
CA VAL A 75 -64.73 5.47 -86.20
C VAL A 75 -64.58 4.01 -85.88
N ALA A 76 -64.19 3.21 -86.88
CA ALA A 76 -63.90 1.80 -86.71
C ALA A 76 -62.40 1.55 -86.88
N VAL A 77 -61.81 0.79 -85.95
CA VAL A 77 -60.38 0.50 -85.93
C VAL A 77 -60.18 -0.97 -86.27
N ALA A 78 -59.35 -1.29 -87.27
CA ALA A 78 -59.00 -2.64 -87.70
C ALA A 78 -57.49 -2.85 -87.63
N VAL A 79 -57.03 -4.10 -87.48
CA VAL A 79 -55.58 -4.40 -87.54
C VAL A 79 -55.11 -4.34 -89.00
N SER A 80 -54.04 -3.60 -89.28
CA SER A 80 -53.49 -3.42 -90.62
C SER A 80 -52.63 -4.61 -91.07
N PRO A 81 -52.73 -5.06 -92.33
CA PRO A 81 -53.66 -4.56 -93.35
C PRO A 81 -55.08 -5.13 -93.16
N SER A 82 -56.08 -4.28 -93.34
CA SER A 82 -57.50 -4.63 -93.35
C SER A 82 -58.11 -4.53 -94.74
N ASN A 83 -59.16 -5.30 -95.02
CA ASN A 83 -59.80 -5.32 -96.35
C ASN A 83 -61.06 -4.46 -96.40
N SER A 84 -61.75 -4.28 -95.27
CA SER A 84 -62.94 -3.43 -95.14
C SER A 84 -63.23 -3.07 -93.68
N VAL A 85 -64.19 -2.17 -93.45
CA VAL A 85 -64.66 -1.78 -92.10
C VAL A 85 -65.18 -2.97 -91.29
N ASP A 86 -65.63 -4.06 -91.93
CA ASP A 86 -66.10 -5.27 -91.24
C ASP A 86 -64.96 -6.02 -90.49
N ASP A 87 -63.69 -5.73 -90.81
CA ASP A 87 -62.52 -6.27 -90.11
C ASP A 87 -62.19 -5.48 -88.82
N ALA A 88 -63.02 -4.49 -88.45
CA ALA A 88 -62.80 -3.67 -87.27
C ALA A 88 -62.90 -4.46 -85.97
N ILE A 89 -61.90 -4.27 -85.10
CA ILE A 89 -61.82 -4.84 -83.75
C ILE A 89 -62.58 -3.99 -82.72
N ALA A 90 -62.84 -2.72 -83.03
CA ALA A 90 -63.69 -1.84 -82.23
C ALA A 90 -64.30 -0.73 -83.11
N THR A 91 -65.44 -0.21 -82.69
CA THR A 91 -66.15 0.88 -83.37
C THR A 91 -66.69 1.86 -82.34
N PHE A 92 -66.42 3.15 -82.54
CA PHE A 92 -66.68 4.20 -81.57
C PHE A 92 -67.49 5.33 -82.21
N PRO A 93 -68.59 5.79 -81.60
CA PRO A 93 -69.28 6.99 -82.04
C PRO A 93 -68.52 8.24 -81.55
N LEU A 94 -67.99 9.04 -82.47
CA LEU A 94 -67.43 10.37 -82.18
C LEU A 94 -68.51 11.47 -82.13
N GLY A 95 -69.73 11.18 -82.58
CA GLY A 95 -70.84 12.15 -82.60
C GLY A 95 -70.68 13.23 -83.67
N GLN A 96 -71.34 14.37 -83.49
CA GLN A 96 -71.30 15.49 -84.45
C GLN A 96 -70.18 16.46 -84.07
N LEU A 97 -69.11 16.49 -84.88
CA LEU A 97 -68.06 17.49 -84.74
C LEU A 97 -68.55 18.87 -85.22
N ALA A 98 -68.14 19.93 -84.54
CA ALA A 98 -68.47 21.29 -84.91
C ALA A 98 -67.60 21.77 -86.10
N ASP A 99 -68.19 22.61 -86.95
CA ASP A 99 -67.51 23.18 -88.11
C ASP A 99 -66.37 24.12 -87.69
N GLY A 100 -65.17 23.91 -88.22
CA GLY A 100 -63.98 24.73 -87.95
C GLY A 100 -63.34 24.53 -86.58
N GLU A 101 -63.85 23.63 -85.74
CA GLU A 101 -63.25 23.28 -84.45
C GLU A 101 -62.16 22.20 -84.63
N GLY A 102 -61.08 22.33 -83.87
CA GLY A 102 -59.99 21.37 -83.81
C GLY A 102 -60.22 20.31 -82.74
N TYR A 103 -59.86 19.06 -83.03
CA TYR A 103 -60.01 17.93 -82.12
C TYR A 103 -58.73 17.09 -82.07
N ALA A 104 -58.30 16.70 -80.87
CA ALA A 104 -57.28 15.67 -80.67
C ALA A 104 -57.97 14.38 -80.22
N VAL A 105 -57.82 13.31 -81.00
CA VAL A 105 -58.44 12.01 -80.74
C VAL A 105 -57.34 11.00 -80.45
N ILE A 106 -57.35 10.41 -79.27
CA ILE A 106 -56.33 9.47 -78.82
C ILE A 106 -56.95 8.09 -78.65
N ALA A 107 -56.48 7.13 -79.44
CA ALA A 107 -56.81 5.73 -79.25
C ALA A 107 -55.97 5.16 -78.11
N ASN A 108 -56.59 4.92 -76.95
CA ASN A 108 -55.93 4.58 -75.69
C ASN A 108 -56.49 3.28 -75.09
N GLY A 109 -55.81 2.72 -74.09
CA GLY A 109 -56.22 1.47 -73.43
C GLY A 109 -55.75 0.22 -74.15
N ILE A 110 -56.13 -0.96 -73.63
CA ILE A 110 -55.67 -2.27 -74.11
C ILE A 110 -56.87 -3.05 -74.66
N VAL A 111 -56.71 -3.62 -75.87
CA VAL A 111 -57.76 -4.41 -76.52
C VAL A 111 -58.05 -5.67 -75.71
N GLY A 112 -59.29 -5.82 -75.24
CA GLY A 112 -59.75 -6.98 -74.47
C GLY A 112 -59.45 -6.92 -72.97
N ASP A 113 -58.87 -5.83 -72.48
CA ASP A 113 -58.67 -5.59 -71.05
C ASP A 113 -59.93 -4.96 -70.43
N ALA A 114 -60.34 -5.44 -69.25
CA ALA A 114 -61.57 -4.98 -68.60
C ALA A 114 -61.35 -3.75 -67.72
N ASP A 115 -60.13 -3.54 -67.22
CA ASP A 115 -59.79 -2.48 -66.28
C ASP A 115 -59.33 -1.20 -67.01
N THR A 116 -58.70 -1.36 -68.18
CA THR A 116 -58.22 -0.29 -69.06
C THR A 116 -58.63 -0.56 -70.51
N PRO A 117 -59.95 -0.57 -70.81
CA PRO A 117 -60.45 -1.00 -72.12
C PRO A 117 -59.98 -0.08 -73.24
N PHE A 118 -59.77 -0.66 -74.43
CA PHE A 118 -59.49 0.11 -75.64
C PHE A 118 -60.63 1.10 -75.94
N ALA A 119 -60.31 2.40 -75.93
CA ALA A 119 -61.24 3.52 -76.07
C ALA A 119 -60.65 4.64 -76.96
N LEU A 120 -61.51 5.52 -77.46
CA LEU A 120 -61.11 6.78 -78.10
C LEU A 120 -61.43 7.93 -77.16
N GLU A 121 -60.38 8.62 -76.70
CA GLU A 121 -60.51 9.84 -75.91
C GLU A 121 -60.42 11.06 -76.82
N VAL A 122 -61.31 12.04 -76.60
CA VAL A 122 -61.48 13.18 -77.49
C VAL A 122 -61.35 14.47 -76.72
N TYR A 123 -60.39 15.31 -77.11
CA TYR A 123 -60.29 16.69 -76.66
C TYR A 123 -60.83 17.62 -77.75
N ALA A 124 -61.88 18.39 -77.42
CA ALA A 124 -62.44 19.43 -78.27
C ALA A 124 -61.75 20.77 -78.01
N GLY A 125 -61.43 21.53 -79.06
CA GLY A 125 -60.69 22.78 -78.97
C GLY A 125 -59.17 22.63 -79.14
N ALA A 126 -58.70 21.55 -79.78
CA ALA A 126 -57.30 21.37 -80.08
C ALA A 126 -56.78 22.46 -81.05
N LEU A 127 -55.66 23.09 -80.70
CA LEU A 127 -55.08 24.19 -81.48
C LEU A 127 -54.14 23.68 -82.58
N GLU A 128 -54.18 24.32 -83.75
CA GLU A 128 -53.25 24.06 -84.87
C GLU A 128 -52.09 25.05 -84.96
N SER A 129 -52.14 26.13 -84.17
CA SER A 129 -51.13 27.19 -84.14
C SER A 129 -51.19 27.92 -82.81
N ASN A 130 -50.03 28.33 -82.28
CA ASN A 130 -49.98 29.01 -80.99
C ASN A 130 -50.48 30.47 -81.12
N PRO A 131 -51.43 30.93 -80.28
CA PRO A 131 -51.79 32.34 -80.19
C PRO A 131 -50.63 33.26 -79.71
N GLU A 132 -49.65 32.74 -78.96
CA GLU A 132 -48.46 33.45 -78.49
C GLU A 132 -47.18 32.89 -79.16
N PRO A 133 -46.62 33.55 -80.20
CA PRO A 133 -45.56 32.99 -81.03
C PRO A 133 -44.21 32.81 -80.32
N ASP A 134 -44.03 33.36 -79.13
CA ASP A 134 -42.79 33.28 -78.35
C ASP A 134 -42.86 32.20 -77.26
N ARG A 135 -43.95 31.41 -77.18
CA ARG A 135 -44.17 30.36 -76.18
C ARG A 135 -44.52 29.00 -76.79
N ALA A 136 -44.42 27.95 -75.99
CA ALA A 136 -44.83 26.60 -76.37
C ALA A 136 -46.10 26.22 -75.61
N ASP A 137 -47.16 25.88 -76.35
CA ASP A 137 -48.46 25.51 -75.80
C ASP A 137 -48.69 24.01 -75.96
N PHE A 138 -49.16 23.34 -74.92
CA PHE A 138 -49.53 21.94 -75.01
C PHE A 138 -50.73 21.57 -74.18
N ILE A 139 -51.49 20.59 -74.67
CA ILE A 139 -52.48 19.87 -73.89
C ILE A 139 -51.86 18.54 -73.47
N ALA A 140 -51.99 18.15 -72.21
CA ALA A 140 -51.41 16.90 -71.72
C ALA A 140 -52.48 15.82 -71.54
N PHE A 141 -52.18 14.58 -71.89
CA PHE A 141 -53.06 13.42 -71.77
C PHE A 141 -52.40 12.29 -71.00
N HIS A 142 -53.07 11.78 -69.97
CA HIS A 142 -52.56 10.63 -69.24
C HIS A 142 -53.04 9.32 -69.88
N GLY A 143 -52.22 8.78 -70.79
CA GLY A 143 -52.53 7.57 -71.54
C GLY A 143 -51.85 6.28 -71.11
N SER A 144 -51.28 6.19 -69.91
CA SER A 144 -50.54 4.97 -69.49
C SER A 144 -51.43 4.03 -68.66
N PRO A 145 -51.79 2.84 -69.17
CA PRO A 145 -52.63 1.89 -68.43
C PRO A 145 -51.95 1.40 -67.14
N GLY A 146 -52.72 1.34 -66.06
CA GLY A 146 -52.28 0.80 -64.76
C GLY A 146 -51.47 1.77 -63.88
N ALA A 147 -51.23 3.00 -64.34
CA ALA A 147 -50.62 4.05 -63.52
C ALA A 147 -51.68 4.79 -62.66
N PRO A 148 -51.33 5.25 -61.45
CA PRO A 148 -52.21 6.11 -60.66
C PRO A 148 -52.32 7.51 -61.28
N ALA A 149 -53.23 8.35 -60.77
CA ALA A 149 -53.24 9.78 -61.11
C ALA A 149 -51.85 10.39 -60.84
N VAL A 150 -51.39 11.30 -61.70
CA VAL A 150 -50.02 11.83 -61.65
C VAL A 150 -49.95 13.33 -61.44
N ASP A 151 -48.96 13.74 -60.66
CA ASP A 151 -48.49 15.13 -60.59
C ASP A 151 -47.23 15.25 -61.46
N ILE A 152 -47.13 16.33 -62.25
CA ILE A 152 -45.94 16.67 -63.04
C ILE A 152 -45.45 18.03 -62.59
N SER A 153 -44.19 18.13 -62.17
CA SER A 153 -43.56 19.40 -61.79
C SER A 153 -42.31 19.66 -62.61
N VAL A 154 -42.00 20.94 -62.80
CA VAL A 154 -40.69 21.34 -63.31
C VAL A 154 -39.70 21.33 -62.15
N ARG A 155 -38.58 20.62 -62.29
CA ARG A 155 -37.52 20.56 -61.27
C ARG A 155 -36.92 21.95 -61.04
N GLY A 156 -36.85 22.38 -59.78
CA GLY A 156 -36.50 23.77 -59.41
C GLY A 156 -37.61 24.80 -59.67
N GLY A 157 -38.77 24.36 -60.16
CA GLY A 157 -39.98 25.13 -60.36
C GLY A 157 -41.17 24.58 -59.57
N GLY A 158 -42.38 24.99 -59.96
CA GLY A 158 -43.63 24.53 -59.34
C GLY A 158 -44.23 23.31 -60.03
N THR A 159 -45.30 22.78 -59.42
CA THR A 159 -46.18 21.79 -60.04
C THR A 159 -46.83 22.40 -61.29
N LEU A 160 -46.69 21.71 -62.42
CA LEU A 160 -47.20 22.11 -63.73
C LEU A 160 -48.56 21.44 -64.01
N ILE A 161 -48.72 20.19 -63.58
CA ILE A 161 -49.95 19.41 -63.68
C ILE A 161 -50.16 18.74 -62.33
N GLU A 162 -51.37 18.86 -61.77
CA GLU A 162 -51.75 18.24 -60.50
C GLU A 162 -52.90 17.27 -60.73
N GLY A 163 -52.75 16.03 -60.26
CA GLY A 163 -53.80 15.03 -60.18
C GLY A 163 -54.37 14.56 -61.52
N LEU A 164 -53.59 14.53 -62.60
CA LEU A 164 -54.10 14.12 -63.90
C LEU A 164 -54.45 12.61 -63.90
N GLU A 165 -55.74 12.29 -64.00
CA GLU A 165 -56.26 10.92 -63.98
C GLU A 165 -56.04 10.19 -65.32
N TYR A 166 -55.92 8.86 -65.27
CA TYR A 166 -55.83 8.03 -66.47
C TYR A 166 -57.03 8.24 -67.40
N GLY A 167 -56.75 8.44 -68.69
CA GLY A 167 -57.76 8.74 -69.71
C GLY A 167 -58.21 10.20 -69.77
N ALA A 168 -57.70 11.07 -68.89
CA ALA A 168 -58.03 12.49 -68.90
C ALA A 168 -57.01 13.34 -69.68
N PHE A 169 -57.52 14.44 -70.24
CA PHE A 169 -56.71 15.57 -70.69
C PHE A 169 -56.62 16.61 -69.57
N THR A 170 -55.61 17.48 -69.60
CA THR A 170 -55.64 18.72 -68.83
C THR A 170 -56.84 19.58 -69.27
N GLU A 171 -57.41 20.37 -68.35
CA GLU A 171 -58.60 21.17 -68.65
C GLU A 171 -58.29 22.30 -69.65
N ASP A 172 -57.13 22.92 -69.50
CA ASP A 172 -56.65 24.02 -70.35
C ASP A 172 -55.28 23.69 -70.96
N TYR A 173 -54.91 24.44 -72.01
CA TYR A 173 -53.57 24.44 -72.57
C TYR A 173 -52.56 25.00 -71.55
N ILE A 174 -51.47 24.27 -71.38
CA ILE A 174 -50.32 24.69 -70.58
C ILE A 174 -49.34 25.39 -71.50
N SER A 175 -48.94 26.59 -71.13
CA SER A 175 -48.03 27.40 -71.94
C SER A 175 -46.76 27.71 -71.15
N VAL A 176 -45.60 27.47 -71.75
CA VAL A 176 -44.27 27.61 -71.11
C VAL A 176 -43.30 28.36 -72.02
N GLU A 177 -42.23 28.91 -71.46
CA GLU A 177 -41.17 29.53 -72.27
C GLU A 177 -40.40 28.45 -73.07
N PRO A 178 -39.89 28.74 -74.28
CA PRO A 178 -39.04 27.79 -75.00
C PRO A 178 -37.75 27.54 -74.21
N GLY A 179 -37.49 26.30 -73.82
CA GLY A 179 -36.36 25.94 -72.97
C GLY A 179 -36.26 24.44 -72.73
N VAL A 180 -35.23 24.03 -72.01
CA VAL A 180 -35.06 22.64 -71.57
C VAL A 180 -35.64 22.50 -70.17
N TYR A 181 -36.64 21.62 -70.02
CA TYR A 181 -37.29 21.35 -68.75
C TYR A 181 -36.98 19.95 -68.26
N PHE A 182 -36.77 19.80 -66.95
CA PHE A 182 -36.74 18.49 -66.30
C PHE A 182 -38.07 18.29 -65.59
N LEU A 183 -38.88 17.36 -66.10
CA LEU A 183 -40.22 17.09 -65.65
C LEU A 183 -40.21 15.89 -64.71
N ASP A 184 -40.40 16.14 -63.43
CA ASP A 184 -40.56 15.10 -62.43
C ASP A 184 -42.01 14.60 -62.46
N VAL A 185 -42.20 13.29 -62.61
CA VAL A 185 -43.50 12.62 -62.57
C VAL A 185 -43.64 11.94 -61.22
N ARG A 186 -44.74 12.20 -60.51
CA ARG A 186 -45.08 11.61 -59.21
C ARG A 186 -46.47 11.00 -59.26
N ALA A 187 -46.73 10.02 -58.39
CA ALA A 187 -48.11 9.67 -58.08
C ALA A 187 -48.76 10.85 -57.34
N SER A 188 -50.03 11.15 -57.61
CA SER A 188 -50.66 12.36 -57.10
C SER A 188 -50.70 12.37 -55.56
N GLY A 189 -50.18 13.44 -54.97
CA GLY A 189 -50.03 13.58 -53.52
C GLY A 189 -48.89 12.77 -52.88
N ASP A 190 -48.08 12.06 -53.68
CA ASP A 190 -46.86 11.36 -53.25
C ASP A 190 -45.61 12.23 -53.54
N PRO A 191 -44.74 12.51 -52.56
CA PRO A 191 -43.49 13.25 -52.81
C PRO A 191 -42.48 12.46 -53.67
N GLY A 192 -42.62 11.13 -53.78
CA GLY A 192 -41.71 10.24 -54.50
C GLY A 192 -41.73 10.46 -56.03
N ILE A 193 -40.56 10.72 -56.60
CA ILE A 193 -40.37 10.83 -58.05
C ILE A 193 -40.36 9.42 -58.66
N VAL A 194 -41.32 9.16 -59.54
CA VAL A 194 -41.45 7.89 -60.28
C VAL A 194 -40.50 7.87 -61.49
N ALA A 195 -40.35 9.01 -62.15
CA ALA A 195 -39.39 9.22 -63.24
C ALA A 195 -39.17 10.71 -63.46
N THR A 196 -38.00 11.08 -63.94
CA THR A 196 -37.74 12.44 -64.46
C THR A 196 -37.56 12.35 -65.96
N PHE A 197 -38.14 13.27 -66.72
CA PHE A 197 -37.96 13.35 -68.18
C PHE A 197 -37.36 14.69 -68.58
N GLN A 198 -36.43 14.67 -69.52
CA GLN A 198 -35.94 15.88 -70.14
C GLN A 198 -36.82 16.24 -71.33
N ALA A 199 -37.51 17.37 -71.24
CA ALA A 199 -38.28 17.98 -72.32
C ALA A 199 -37.51 19.18 -72.88
N ASP A 200 -36.75 18.96 -73.97
CA ASP A 200 -36.11 20.04 -74.71
C ASP A 200 -37.10 20.68 -75.70
N LEU A 201 -37.60 21.85 -75.35
CA LEU A 201 -38.50 22.65 -76.17
C LEU A 201 -37.76 23.76 -76.94
N SER A 202 -36.43 23.86 -76.80
CA SER A 202 -35.62 24.95 -77.36
C SER A 202 -35.20 24.73 -78.82
N GLY A 203 -35.20 23.48 -79.32
CA GLY A 203 -34.57 23.10 -80.60
C GLY A 203 -35.45 22.39 -81.65
N LEU A 204 -36.76 22.27 -81.45
CA LEU A 204 -37.64 21.45 -82.31
C LEU A 204 -38.27 22.24 -83.48
N PRO A 205 -38.12 21.82 -84.75
CA PRO A 205 -38.75 22.49 -85.88
C PRO A 205 -40.28 22.39 -85.79
N GLY A 206 -40.93 23.51 -85.45
CA GLY A 206 -42.39 23.61 -85.28
C GLY A 206 -42.86 23.91 -83.86
N LEU A 207 -41.97 24.11 -82.87
CA LEU A 207 -42.34 24.41 -81.47
C LEU A 207 -41.73 25.67 -80.84
N ALA A 208 -40.84 26.40 -81.53
CA ALA A 208 -40.60 27.82 -81.20
C ALA A 208 -41.85 28.63 -81.62
N GLY A 209 -42.85 28.73 -80.74
CA GLY A 209 -44.18 29.25 -81.07
C GLY A 209 -45.21 28.20 -81.51
N GLY A 210 -45.05 26.92 -81.14
CA GLY A 210 -45.91 25.83 -81.61
C GLY A 210 -46.87 25.25 -80.58
N VAL A 211 -47.75 24.37 -81.06
CA VAL A 211 -48.73 23.62 -80.25
C VAL A 211 -48.43 22.13 -80.32
N ALA A 212 -48.54 21.42 -79.20
CA ALA A 212 -48.45 19.96 -79.17
C ALA A 212 -49.54 19.30 -78.31
N THR A 213 -49.82 18.04 -78.58
CA THR A 213 -50.50 17.14 -77.64
C THR A 213 -49.45 16.27 -76.97
N VAL A 214 -49.19 16.51 -75.69
CA VAL A 214 -48.27 15.70 -74.89
C VAL A 214 -49.06 14.53 -74.31
N PHE A 215 -48.57 13.30 -74.44
CA PHE A 215 -49.28 12.12 -73.95
C PHE A 215 -48.33 11.12 -73.30
N ALA A 216 -48.75 10.59 -72.15
CA ALA A 216 -48.11 9.44 -71.54
C ALA A 216 -48.47 8.16 -72.32
N SER A 217 -47.48 7.32 -72.57
CA SER A 217 -47.63 6.12 -73.42
C SER A 217 -46.89 4.92 -72.85
N GLY A 218 -47.45 3.72 -73.00
CA GLY A 218 -46.88 2.47 -72.47
C GLY A 218 -47.44 2.12 -71.08
N ILE A 219 -46.88 1.09 -70.45
CA ILE A 219 -47.37 0.52 -69.18
C ILE A 219 -46.36 0.84 -68.08
N LEU A 220 -46.82 1.44 -66.98
CA LEU A 220 -45.96 1.71 -65.82
C LEU A 220 -45.45 0.39 -65.22
N GLY A 221 -44.13 0.22 -65.15
CA GLY A 221 -43.48 -1.02 -64.69
C GLY A 221 -43.63 -2.23 -65.63
N GLY A 222 -44.17 -2.03 -66.85
CA GLY A 222 -44.44 -3.10 -67.82
C GLY A 222 -43.75 -2.89 -69.18
N THR A 223 -44.08 -3.75 -70.15
CA THR A 223 -43.60 -3.68 -71.53
C THR A 223 -44.80 -3.51 -72.49
N PRO A 224 -44.85 -2.48 -73.35
CA PRO A 224 -43.82 -1.45 -73.58
C PRO A 224 -43.70 -0.50 -72.38
N SER A 225 -42.48 -0.06 -72.07
CA SER A 225 -42.20 0.79 -70.90
C SER A 225 -42.92 2.12 -70.99
N PHE A 226 -43.34 2.64 -69.83
CA PHE A 226 -43.81 4.01 -69.68
C PHE A 226 -42.84 5.02 -70.30
N GLY A 227 -43.39 6.01 -71.01
CA GLY A 227 -42.65 7.13 -71.58
C GLY A 227 -43.58 8.29 -71.89
N LEU A 228 -42.99 9.47 -72.11
CA LEU A 228 -43.71 10.70 -72.41
C LEU A 228 -43.41 11.16 -73.84
N TYR A 229 -44.46 11.48 -74.58
CA TYR A 229 -44.37 11.80 -76.01
C TYR A 229 -45.13 13.09 -76.33
N ALA A 230 -44.70 13.80 -77.36
CA ALA A 230 -45.37 14.99 -77.87
C ALA A 230 -45.73 14.79 -79.35
N ALA A 231 -47.02 14.81 -79.67
CA ALA A 231 -47.53 14.84 -81.04
C ALA A 231 -47.64 16.29 -81.52
N LEU A 232 -46.95 16.60 -82.62
CA LEU A 232 -46.96 17.91 -83.25
C LEU A 232 -48.11 18.02 -84.26
N VAL A 233 -48.51 19.26 -84.59
CA VAL A 233 -49.59 19.56 -85.54
C VAL A 233 -49.39 18.95 -86.94
N ASN A 234 -48.14 18.69 -87.33
CA ASN A 234 -47.77 18.07 -88.61
C ASN A 234 -47.77 16.52 -88.58
N GLY A 235 -48.10 15.91 -87.44
CA GLY A 235 -48.13 14.46 -87.22
C GLY A 235 -46.81 13.84 -86.75
N GLN A 236 -45.73 14.61 -86.63
CA GLN A 236 -44.49 14.10 -86.03
C GLN A 236 -44.68 13.86 -84.53
N VAL A 237 -44.17 12.73 -84.03
CA VAL A 237 -44.14 12.43 -82.58
C VAL A 237 -42.71 12.48 -82.09
N ILE A 238 -42.51 13.13 -80.94
CA ILE A 238 -41.22 13.30 -80.27
C ILE A 238 -41.29 12.59 -78.93
N GLU A 239 -40.25 11.85 -78.58
CA GLU A 239 -40.10 11.20 -77.27
C GLU A 239 -39.28 12.09 -76.34
N PHE A 240 -39.74 12.26 -75.10
CA PHE A 240 -38.94 12.85 -74.03
C PHE A 240 -38.15 11.74 -73.33
N LEU A 241 -36.84 11.92 -73.21
CA LEU A 241 -35.95 10.90 -72.67
C LEU A 241 -35.94 10.93 -71.13
N PRO A 242 -35.86 9.77 -70.45
CA PRO A 242 -35.69 9.73 -69.00
C PRO A 242 -34.34 10.36 -68.60
N PHE A 243 -34.34 11.08 -67.48
CA PHE A 243 -33.19 11.78 -66.91
C PHE A 243 -32.86 11.21 -65.53
N GLU A 244 -31.60 10.81 -65.33
CA GLU A 244 -31.11 10.21 -64.09
C GLU A 244 -30.57 11.30 -63.15
N VAL A 245 -30.81 11.15 -61.84
CA VAL A 245 -30.44 12.15 -60.84
C VAL A 245 -29.84 11.51 -59.58
N ALA A 246 -28.91 12.21 -58.94
CA ALA A 246 -28.27 11.82 -57.69
C ALA A 246 -28.39 12.95 -56.67
N ARG A 247 -28.18 12.64 -55.38
CA ARG A 247 -28.15 13.63 -54.29
C ARG A 247 -26.69 13.99 -53.98
N LEU A 248 -26.37 15.27 -53.84
CA LEU A 248 -25.01 15.73 -53.53
C LEU A 248 -25.02 16.82 -52.45
N GLN A 249 -24.16 16.66 -51.45
CA GLN A 249 -23.71 17.74 -50.57
C GLN A 249 -22.24 18.05 -50.89
N VAL A 250 -21.90 19.33 -50.96
CA VAL A 250 -20.52 19.79 -51.17
C VAL A 250 -20.01 20.48 -49.90
N ILE A 251 -18.77 20.18 -49.49
CA ILE A 251 -18.10 20.79 -48.34
C ILE A 251 -16.80 21.45 -48.81
N HIS A 252 -16.55 22.68 -48.38
CA HIS A 252 -15.28 23.37 -48.59
C HIS A 252 -14.34 23.12 -47.41
N ASN A 253 -13.30 22.33 -47.62
CA ASN A 253 -12.26 22.08 -46.62
C ASN A 253 -10.83 22.42 -47.08
N ALA A 254 -10.65 22.91 -48.31
CA ALA A 254 -9.36 23.42 -48.75
C ALA A 254 -9.04 24.72 -47.98
N PRO A 255 -7.88 24.84 -47.31
CA PRO A 255 -7.52 26.02 -46.53
C PRO A 255 -7.11 27.19 -47.44
N ALA A 256 -8.09 27.79 -48.13
CA ALA A 256 -7.93 28.87 -49.09
C ALA A 256 -8.95 30.01 -48.85
N GLN A 257 -8.86 31.08 -49.66
CA GLN A 257 -9.93 32.08 -49.76
C GLN A 257 -11.22 31.45 -50.32
N PRO A 258 -12.40 32.10 -50.20
CA PRO A 258 -13.64 31.61 -50.79
C PRO A 258 -13.44 31.21 -52.26
N VAL A 259 -14.16 30.19 -52.71
CA VAL A 259 -14.07 29.65 -54.08
C VAL A 259 -15.42 29.67 -54.77
N ASP A 260 -15.39 29.80 -56.08
CA ASP A 260 -16.56 29.61 -56.93
C ASP A 260 -16.59 28.19 -57.47
N ILE A 261 -17.76 27.57 -57.49
CA ILE A 261 -17.99 26.23 -58.01
C ILE A 261 -18.74 26.34 -59.35
N TYR A 262 -18.15 25.79 -60.41
CA TYR A 262 -18.74 25.70 -61.73
C TYR A 262 -19.14 24.25 -62.04
N LEU A 263 -20.37 24.03 -62.51
CA LEU A 263 -20.85 22.74 -63.00
C LEU A 263 -21.07 22.84 -64.51
N ASN A 264 -20.34 22.02 -65.28
CA ASN A 264 -20.36 22.01 -66.75
C ASN A 264 -20.17 23.40 -67.40
N GLY A 265 -19.48 24.30 -66.71
CA GLY A 265 -19.19 25.66 -67.17
C GLY A 265 -20.15 26.74 -66.71
N GLU A 266 -21.23 26.38 -65.99
CA GLU A 266 -22.13 27.35 -65.36
C GLU A 266 -21.80 27.50 -63.86
N LEU A 267 -21.89 28.73 -63.35
CA LEU A 267 -21.66 29.01 -61.93
C LEU A 267 -22.79 28.36 -61.10
N ALA A 268 -22.40 27.41 -60.26
CA ALA A 268 -23.29 26.63 -59.40
C ALA A 268 -23.21 27.04 -57.92
N GLY A 269 -22.11 27.64 -57.49
CA GLY A 269 -21.93 28.22 -56.16
C GLY A 269 -20.97 29.40 -56.22
N ASP A 270 -21.35 30.52 -55.60
CA ASP A 270 -20.64 31.81 -55.63
C ASP A 270 -20.10 32.11 -54.22
N ASP A 271 -18.84 32.51 -54.10
CA ASP A 271 -18.16 32.82 -52.83
C ASP A 271 -18.32 31.71 -51.77
N PHE A 272 -18.08 30.45 -52.15
CA PHE A 272 -18.20 29.31 -51.25
C PHE A 272 -17.08 29.32 -50.20
N GLU A 273 -17.44 29.72 -48.98
CA GLU A 273 -16.55 29.97 -47.84
C GLU A 273 -15.87 28.69 -47.30
N PHE A 274 -14.64 28.83 -46.80
CA PHE A 274 -13.92 27.76 -46.09
C PHE A 274 -14.68 27.30 -44.83
N ARG A 275 -14.69 25.99 -44.56
CA ARG A 275 -15.43 25.33 -43.47
C ARG A 275 -16.95 25.51 -43.55
N THR A 276 -17.48 25.58 -44.76
CA THR A 276 -18.94 25.59 -45.01
C THR A 276 -19.37 24.43 -45.89
N ALA A 277 -20.67 24.13 -45.87
CA ALA A 277 -21.27 23.06 -46.64
C ALA A 277 -22.59 23.52 -47.28
N THR A 278 -22.95 22.92 -48.41
CA THR A 278 -24.29 23.06 -48.98
C THR A 278 -25.27 22.13 -48.26
N ALA A 279 -26.57 22.38 -48.36
CA ALA A 279 -27.56 21.32 -48.12
C ALA A 279 -27.44 20.23 -49.20
N PHE A 280 -27.96 19.03 -48.95
CA PHE A 280 -28.12 18.04 -50.01
C PHE A 280 -29.09 18.54 -51.10
N GLY A 281 -28.64 18.51 -52.35
CA GLY A 281 -29.41 18.89 -53.52
C GLY A 281 -29.34 17.85 -54.63
N ASP A 282 -30.25 17.95 -55.59
CA ASP A 282 -30.27 17.05 -56.75
C ASP A 282 -29.29 17.51 -57.83
N ILE A 283 -28.55 16.57 -58.41
CA ILE A 283 -27.62 16.77 -59.52
C ILE A 283 -27.88 15.75 -60.64
N PRO A 284 -27.50 16.02 -61.91
CA PRO A 284 -27.57 15.02 -62.97
C PRO A 284 -26.70 13.79 -62.68
N ALA A 285 -27.22 12.61 -62.99
CA ALA A 285 -26.53 11.33 -62.86
C ALA A 285 -26.48 10.58 -64.22
N GLY A 286 -25.68 9.52 -64.28
CA GLY A 286 -25.50 8.70 -65.49
C GLY A 286 -24.65 9.36 -66.59
N ILE A 287 -24.27 10.63 -66.42
CA ILE A 287 -23.47 11.41 -67.36
C ILE A 287 -22.21 11.99 -66.68
N PRO A 288 -21.10 12.20 -67.42
CA PRO A 288 -19.96 12.93 -66.90
C PRO A 288 -20.29 14.40 -66.64
N LEU A 289 -20.10 14.85 -65.41
CA LEU A 289 -20.13 16.24 -64.98
C LEU A 289 -18.71 16.77 -64.83
N ASN A 290 -18.46 17.98 -65.33
CA ASN A 290 -17.22 18.71 -65.07
C ASN A 290 -17.44 19.70 -63.92
N ILE A 291 -16.77 19.46 -62.79
CA ILE A 291 -16.80 20.33 -61.61
C ILE A 291 -15.53 21.18 -61.62
N GLY A 292 -15.69 22.45 -61.99
CA GLY A 292 -14.63 23.44 -61.96
C GLY A 292 -14.62 24.19 -60.62
N VAL A 293 -13.45 24.42 -60.05
CA VAL A 293 -13.28 25.26 -58.85
C VAL A 293 -12.42 26.45 -59.21
N ALA A 294 -12.90 27.67 -59.01
CA ALA A 294 -12.20 28.92 -59.27
C ALA A 294 -12.04 29.74 -57.97
N PRO A 295 -11.15 30.73 -57.89
CA PRO A 295 -11.14 31.65 -56.74
C PRO A 295 -12.46 32.43 -56.68
N GLY A 296 -12.93 32.84 -55.49
CA GLY A 296 -14.23 33.51 -55.28
C GLY A 296 -14.39 34.88 -55.97
N ASN A 297 -13.32 35.40 -56.56
CA ASN A 297 -13.40 36.59 -57.42
C ASN A 297 -13.48 36.23 -58.91
N SER A 298 -13.82 34.99 -59.24
CA SER A 298 -13.87 34.54 -60.62
C SER A 298 -14.97 35.27 -61.37
N THR A 299 -14.76 35.44 -62.67
CA THR A 299 -15.76 36.08 -63.53
C THR A 299 -16.28 35.13 -64.61
N SER A 300 -15.64 33.97 -64.78
CA SER A 300 -16.07 32.90 -65.66
C SER A 300 -15.40 31.55 -65.33
N VAL A 301 -15.90 30.46 -65.92
CA VAL A 301 -15.30 29.11 -65.80
C VAL A 301 -13.84 29.04 -66.26
N GLU A 302 -13.37 29.94 -67.13
CA GLU A 302 -11.97 29.96 -67.58
C GLU A 302 -10.99 30.30 -66.45
N ASP A 303 -11.49 30.86 -65.34
CA ASP A 303 -10.72 31.17 -64.14
C ASP A 303 -10.55 29.95 -63.21
N THR A 304 -11.05 28.77 -63.61
CA THR A 304 -10.97 27.54 -62.81
C THR A 304 -9.51 27.10 -62.56
N LEU A 305 -9.19 26.89 -61.28
CA LEU A 305 -7.91 26.40 -60.78
C LEU A 305 -7.77 24.89 -60.96
N ALA A 306 -8.89 24.17 -60.83
CA ALA A 306 -8.97 22.72 -60.99
C ALA A 306 -10.32 22.32 -61.61
N ASN A 307 -10.30 21.25 -62.39
CA ASN A 307 -11.48 20.67 -63.04
C ASN A 307 -11.53 19.17 -62.76
N PHE A 308 -12.66 18.67 -62.27
CA PHE A 308 -12.87 17.27 -61.95
C PHE A 308 -14.00 16.71 -62.82
N GLN A 309 -13.70 15.65 -63.57
CA GLN A 309 -14.72 14.93 -64.32
C GLN A 309 -15.27 13.78 -63.46
N VAL A 310 -16.54 13.86 -63.09
CA VAL A 310 -17.20 12.91 -62.18
C VAL A 310 -18.46 12.36 -62.83
N VAL A 311 -18.70 11.06 -62.72
CA VAL A 311 -19.97 10.43 -63.11
C VAL A 311 -20.67 9.98 -61.83
N PHE A 312 -21.82 10.58 -61.53
CA PHE A 312 -22.66 10.15 -60.42
C PHE A 312 -23.63 9.07 -60.89
N GLU A 313 -23.88 8.06 -60.07
CA GLU A 313 -24.84 7.01 -60.37
C GLU A 313 -26.26 7.43 -59.98
N ASN A 314 -27.24 7.00 -60.76
CA ASN A 314 -28.65 7.33 -60.53
C ASN A 314 -29.12 6.87 -59.14
N ALA A 315 -29.90 7.72 -58.47
CA ALA A 315 -30.49 7.50 -57.15
C ALA A 315 -29.49 7.27 -56.00
N LYS A 316 -28.18 7.48 -56.20
CA LYS A 316 -27.19 7.48 -55.11
C LYS A 316 -27.10 8.85 -54.43
N THR A 317 -26.61 8.84 -53.20
CA THR A 317 -26.34 10.03 -52.39
C THR A 317 -24.84 10.17 -52.14
N TYR A 318 -24.32 11.37 -52.36
CA TYR A 318 -22.90 11.66 -52.35
C TYR A 318 -22.55 12.83 -51.41
N VAL A 319 -21.39 12.75 -50.77
CA VAL A 319 -20.72 13.90 -50.16
C VAL A 319 -19.43 14.14 -50.91
N ALA A 320 -19.23 15.36 -51.41
CA ALA A 320 -17.99 15.77 -52.05
C ALA A 320 -17.28 16.84 -51.22
N ILE A 321 -16.01 16.62 -50.90
CA ILE A 321 -15.21 17.55 -50.10
C ILE A 321 -14.09 18.09 -50.97
N ALA A 322 -14.13 19.41 -51.22
CA ALA A 322 -13.01 20.11 -51.83
C ALA A 322 -11.90 20.23 -50.78
N ASN A 323 -10.76 19.59 -51.01
CA ASN A 323 -9.70 19.41 -50.02
C ASN A 323 -8.31 19.57 -50.63
N GLY A 324 -7.28 19.78 -49.80
CA GLY A 324 -5.90 19.96 -50.27
C GLY A 324 -5.60 21.40 -50.72
N ILE A 325 -4.40 21.61 -51.25
CA ILE A 325 -3.83 22.94 -51.51
C ILE A 325 -3.52 23.10 -53.00
N VAL A 326 -3.97 24.22 -53.58
CA VAL A 326 -3.77 24.51 -54.99
C VAL A 326 -2.28 24.70 -55.28
N GLY A 327 -1.74 23.90 -56.19
CA GLY A 327 -0.34 23.98 -56.62
C GLY A 327 0.68 23.28 -55.70
N ASP A 328 0.22 22.65 -54.61
CA ASP A 328 1.06 21.84 -53.74
C ASP A 328 1.25 20.44 -54.33
N PRO A 329 2.50 19.94 -54.52
CA PRO A 329 2.75 18.62 -55.09
C PRO A 329 2.53 17.47 -54.11
N ASP A 330 2.56 17.72 -52.80
CA ASP A 330 2.49 16.69 -51.76
C ASP A 330 1.04 16.51 -51.27
N THR A 331 0.28 17.60 -51.18
CA THR A 331 -1.16 17.59 -50.85
C THR A 331 -1.99 18.40 -51.87
N PRO A 332 -2.03 17.95 -53.13
CA PRO A 332 -2.68 18.71 -54.19
C PRO A 332 -4.17 18.88 -53.92
N PHE A 333 -4.70 20.03 -54.35
CA PHE A 333 -6.13 20.29 -54.36
C PHE A 333 -6.88 19.19 -55.14
N THR A 334 -7.87 18.59 -54.49
CA THR A 334 -8.63 17.45 -54.97
C THR A 334 -10.10 17.56 -54.54
N LEU A 335 -10.94 16.74 -55.17
CA LEU A 335 -12.32 16.54 -54.77
C LEU A 335 -12.48 15.11 -54.25
N ALA A 336 -12.55 14.96 -52.93
CA ALA A 336 -12.78 13.67 -52.29
C ALA A 336 -14.28 13.35 -52.32
N ILE A 337 -14.65 12.18 -52.85
CA ILE A 337 -16.06 11.79 -53.04
C ILE A 337 -16.36 10.56 -52.18
N ASN A 338 -17.36 10.70 -51.31
CA ASN A 338 -18.00 9.60 -50.61
C ASN A 338 -19.32 9.27 -51.31
N ASP A 339 -19.44 8.07 -51.89
CA ASP A 339 -20.64 7.61 -52.60
C ASP A 339 -21.68 6.92 -51.69
N MET A 340 -21.44 6.94 -50.38
CA MET A 340 -22.34 6.42 -49.35
C MET A 340 -22.96 7.53 -48.51
N GLY A 341 -23.15 8.74 -49.07
CA GLY A 341 -23.72 9.88 -48.36
C GLY A 341 -25.06 9.54 -47.70
N ARG A 342 -25.30 10.01 -46.47
CA ARG A 342 -26.55 9.81 -45.74
C ARG A 342 -27.16 11.14 -45.30
N GLU A 343 -28.47 11.25 -45.46
CA GLU A 343 -29.26 12.41 -45.00
C GLU A 343 -29.93 12.16 -43.63
N ALA A 344 -29.97 10.91 -43.18
CA ALA A 344 -30.50 10.48 -41.88
C ALA A 344 -29.79 9.21 -41.43
N ALA A 345 -29.82 8.92 -40.13
CA ALA A 345 -29.31 7.66 -39.59
C ALA A 345 -30.18 6.48 -40.02
N ASN A 346 -29.57 5.30 -40.09
CA ASN A 346 -30.31 4.05 -40.29
C ASN A 346 -31.23 3.70 -39.11
N ASN A 347 -30.88 4.17 -37.91
CA ASN A 347 -31.62 3.92 -36.68
C ASN A 347 -32.03 5.24 -36.02
N ALA A 348 -33.32 5.38 -35.71
CA ALA A 348 -33.87 6.60 -35.11
C ALA A 348 -33.33 6.91 -33.69
N GLY A 349 -32.72 5.91 -33.03
CA GLY A 349 -32.08 6.08 -31.72
C GLY A 349 -30.59 6.42 -31.75
N GLU A 350 -29.97 6.52 -32.93
CA GLU A 350 -28.52 6.70 -33.09
C GLU A 350 -28.21 7.90 -34.01
N VAL A 351 -26.95 8.29 -34.05
CA VAL A 351 -26.39 9.31 -34.94
C VAL A 351 -25.35 8.64 -35.82
N ASP A 352 -25.52 8.74 -37.15
CA ASP A 352 -24.60 8.15 -38.13
C ASP A 352 -23.54 9.19 -38.55
N LEU A 353 -22.26 8.92 -38.31
CA LEU A 353 -21.14 9.81 -38.61
C LEU A 353 -20.21 9.24 -39.69
N SER A 354 -19.99 9.97 -40.78
CA SER A 354 -18.86 9.69 -41.69
C SER A 354 -17.71 10.62 -41.32
N VAL A 355 -16.50 10.09 -41.15
CA VAL A 355 -15.34 10.91 -40.77
C VAL A 355 -14.36 11.05 -41.92
N PHE A 356 -13.85 12.26 -42.16
CA PHE A 356 -12.91 12.59 -43.23
C PHE A 356 -11.65 13.26 -42.68
N HIS A 357 -10.48 12.73 -43.02
CA HIS A 357 -9.23 13.38 -42.67
C HIS A 357 -8.87 14.45 -43.71
N GLY A 358 -9.18 15.70 -43.43
CA GLY A 358 -8.94 16.81 -44.35
C GLY A 358 -7.74 17.73 -44.04
N SER A 359 -6.99 17.50 -42.95
CA SER A 359 -5.83 18.33 -42.58
C SER A 359 -4.59 18.02 -43.45
N PRO A 360 -4.05 18.93 -44.27
CA PRO A 360 -2.98 18.59 -45.24
C PRO A 360 -1.63 18.21 -44.63
N ASP A 361 -1.28 18.75 -43.47
CA ASP A 361 0.03 18.57 -42.84
C ASP A 361 0.01 17.64 -41.62
N ALA A 362 -1.16 17.07 -41.29
CA ALA A 362 -1.27 16.08 -40.22
C ALA A 362 -0.92 14.68 -40.76
N PRO A 363 -0.18 13.85 -39.99
CA PRO A 363 0.01 12.44 -40.32
C PRO A 363 -1.33 11.69 -40.26
N PRO A 364 -1.41 10.43 -40.73
CA PRO A 364 -2.56 9.58 -40.45
C PRO A 364 -2.92 9.62 -38.96
N VAL A 365 -4.22 9.65 -38.65
CA VAL A 365 -4.69 9.86 -37.28
C VAL A 365 -5.55 8.71 -36.76
N ASP A 366 -5.37 8.45 -35.48
CA ASP A 366 -6.26 7.65 -34.67
C ASP A 366 -7.24 8.58 -33.95
N VAL A 367 -8.47 8.11 -33.76
CA VAL A 367 -9.47 8.81 -32.93
C VAL A 367 -10.00 7.86 -31.89
N ASP A 368 -9.84 8.24 -30.62
CA ASP A 368 -10.38 7.52 -29.48
C ASP A 368 -11.52 8.31 -28.85
N ILE A 369 -12.51 7.61 -28.32
CA ILE A 369 -13.41 8.17 -27.32
C ILE A 369 -12.74 7.96 -25.96
N PHE A 370 -12.57 9.02 -25.18
CA PHE A 370 -11.92 8.99 -23.86
C PHE A 370 -12.34 7.80 -22.97
N THR A 371 -13.61 7.38 -23.04
CA THR A 371 -14.16 6.26 -22.25
C THR A 371 -14.36 4.95 -23.01
N ALA A 372 -14.22 4.93 -24.34
CA ALA A 372 -14.51 3.73 -25.14
C ALA A 372 -13.33 3.26 -26.00
N GLY A 373 -12.20 3.97 -25.95
CA GLY A 373 -11.00 3.65 -26.72
C GLY A 373 -11.14 3.97 -28.20
N ASN A 374 -10.31 3.32 -29.02
CA ASN A 374 -10.17 3.61 -30.44
C ASN A 374 -11.45 3.31 -31.23
N ILE A 375 -11.90 4.32 -31.97
CA ILE A 375 -13.04 4.22 -32.89
C ILE A 375 -12.63 4.41 -34.36
N ILE A 376 -11.43 4.96 -34.61
CA ILE A 376 -10.85 5.15 -35.94
C ILE A 376 -9.35 4.86 -35.84
N ASP A 377 -8.87 3.97 -36.72
CA ASP A 377 -7.49 3.49 -36.77
C ASP A 377 -6.83 3.93 -38.09
N GLY A 378 -5.77 4.73 -38.01
CA GLY A 378 -4.89 5.12 -39.11
C GLY A 378 -5.54 5.89 -40.26
N LEU A 379 -6.56 6.73 -40.02
CA LEU A 379 -7.26 7.43 -41.09
C LEU A 379 -6.31 8.43 -41.77
N SER A 380 -6.00 8.20 -43.04
CA SER A 380 -5.01 9.01 -43.78
C SER A 380 -5.63 10.23 -44.44
N PHE A 381 -4.83 11.27 -44.67
CA PHE A 381 -5.24 12.48 -45.40
C PHE A 381 -5.97 12.15 -46.72
N GLY A 382 -7.11 12.81 -46.92
CA GLY A 382 -7.95 12.65 -48.11
C GLY A 382 -8.86 11.42 -48.10
N GLN A 383 -8.91 10.66 -47.00
CA GLN A 383 -9.75 9.47 -46.89
C GLN A 383 -10.95 9.70 -45.98
N PHE A 384 -12.04 9.00 -46.31
CA PHE A 384 -13.19 8.81 -45.43
C PHE A 384 -13.03 7.50 -44.64
N THR A 385 -13.73 7.39 -43.51
CA THR A 385 -14.01 6.10 -42.89
C THR A 385 -14.70 5.17 -43.89
N GLY A 386 -14.36 3.87 -43.85
CA GLY A 386 -14.88 2.89 -44.79
C GLY A 386 -16.39 2.64 -44.65
N ASP A 387 -16.96 2.91 -43.48
CA ASP A 387 -18.39 2.89 -43.18
C ASP A 387 -18.74 4.11 -42.28
N TYR A 388 -20.04 4.34 -42.07
CA TYR A 388 -20.51 5.28 -41.05
C TYR A 388 -20.36 4.69 -39.64
N LEU A 389 -19.90 5.51 -38.71
CA LEU A 389 -19.87 5.23 -37.28
C LEU A 389 -21.24 5.57 -36.68
N SER A 390 -21.96 4.57 -36.19
CA SER A 390 -23.26 4.77 -35.51
C SER A 390 -23.03 4.86 -34.01
N VAL A 391 -23.39 5.99 -33.39
CA VAL A 391 -23.24 6.23 -31.95
C VAL A 391 -24.54 6.70 -31.32
N GLY A 392 -24.68 6.49 -30.01
CA GLY A 392 -25.84 7.03 -29.28
C GLY A 392 -25.82 8.57 -29.22
N PRO A 393 -26.97 9.22 -29.01
CA PRO A 393 -27.00 10.65 -28.69
C PRO A 393 -26.37 10.86 -27.30
N GLY A 394 -25.39 11.77 -27.20
CA GLY A 394 -24.68 12.04 -25.95
C GLY A 394 -23.50 12.98 -26.14
N LEU A 395 -22.76 13.22 -25.05
CA LEU A 395 -21.55 14.03 -25.05
C LEU A 395 -20.31 13.13 -25.14
N TYR A 396 -19.46 13.39 -26.13
CA TYR A 396 -18.24 12.61 -26.36
C TYR A 396 -17.00 13.51 -26.30
N TYR A 397 -15.90 12.98 -25.79
CA TYR A 397 -14.59 13.61 -25.86
C TYR A 397 -13.71 12.79 -26.79
N LEU A 398 -13.42 13.34 -27.97
CA LEU A 398 -12.67 12.71 -29.04
C LEU A 398 -11.20 13.07 -28.91
N GLN A 399 -10.37 12.10 -28.55
CA GLN A 399 -8.92 12.25 -28.49
C GLN A 399 -8.34 11.91 -29.86
N VAL A 400 -7.62 12.86 -30.47
CA VAL A 400 -6.96 12.67 -31.76
C VAL A 400 -5.47 12.41 -31.50
N ARG A 401 -4.95 11.32 -32.06
CA ARG A 401 -3.53 10.93 -31.98
C ARG A 401 -2.96 10.75 -33.38
N ALA A 402 -1.64 10.85 -33.53
CA ALA A 402 -1.00 10.35 -34.74
C ALA A 402 -1.03 8.80 -34.73
N ASP A 403 -1.21 8.18 -35.89
CA ASP A 403 -1.31 6.71 -36.05
C ASP A 403 -0.17 5.99 -35.31
N GLY A 404 -0.54 5.10 -34.40
CA GLY A 404 0.39 4.31 -33.58
C GLY A 404 1.15 5.10 -32.51
N SER A 405 0.83 6.38 -32.30
CA SER A 405 1.38 7.22 -31.22
C SER A 405 0.49 7.15 -29.98
N PRO A 406 1.08 6.95 -28.79
CA PRO A 406 0.33 7.02 -27.54
C PRO A 406 0.02 8.46 -27.11
N ASP A 407 0.51 9.50 -27.80
CA ASP A 407 0.34 10.90 -27.37
C ASP A 407 -0.92 11.54 -27.96
N VAL A 408 -1.78 12.14 -27.13
CA VAL A 408 -2.92 12.96 -27.58
C VAL A 408 -2.43 14.28 -28.15
N VAL A 409 -2.78 14.54 -29.41
CA VAL A 409 -2.50 15.82 -30.08
C VAL A 409 -3.51 16.88 -29.68
N ALA A 410 -4.80 16.52 -29.62
CA ALA A 410 -5.88 17.38 -29.17
C ALA A 410 -7.08 16.54 -28.71
N THR A 411 -7.87 17.07 -27.77
CA THR A 411 -9.17 16.50 -27.40
C THR A 411 -10.27 17.45 -27.84
N PHE A 412 -11.32 16.94 -28.47
CA PHE A 412 -12.46 17.72 -28.92
C PHE A 412 -13.75 17.26 -28.25
N GLU A 413 -14.59 18.21 -27.87
CA GLU A 413 -15.92 17.93 -27.34
C GLU A 413 -16.93 17.80 -28.50
N ALA A 414 -17.69 16.72 -28.51
CA ALA A 414 -18.74 16.43 -29.49
C ALA A 414 -20.07 16.17 -28.78
N ASP A 415 -20.92 17.20 -28.71
CA ASP A 415 -22.29 17.08 -28.19
C ASP A 415 -23.26 16.64 -29.28
N LEU A 416 -23.70 15.38 -29.20
CA LEU A 416 -24.63 14.74 -30.12
C LEU A 416 -26.03 14.56 -29.51
N ALA A 417 -26.29 15.07 -28.30
CA ALA A 417 -27.52 14.79 -27.56
C ALA A 417 -28.80 15.21 -28.33
N GLY A 418 -28.70 16.23 -29.18
CA GLY A 418 -29.79 16.75 -30.01
C GLY A 418 -29.95 16.11 -31.39
N LEU A 419 -29.12 15.13 -31.77
CA LEU A 419 -29.00 14.64 -33.15
C LEU A 419 -29.56 13.23 -33.40
N ALA A 420 -30.34 12.67 -32.48
CA ALA A 420 -30.91 11.33 -32.62
C ALA A 420 -31.69 11.15 -33.94
N GLY A 421 -31.38 10.08 -34.67
CA GLY A 421 -31.92 9.78 -36.02
C GLY A 421 -31.25 10.57 -37.16
N GLY A 422 -30.29 11.46 -36.85
CA GLY A 422 -29.58 12.29 -37.81
C GLY A 422 -28.28 11.64 -38.34
N ALA A 423 -27.77 12.16 -39.45
CA ALA A 423 -26.45 11.82 -39.97
C ALA A 423 -25.56 13.07 -40.05
N ALA A 424 -24.24 12.93 -40.05
CA ALA A 424 -23.30 14.02 -40.27
C ALA A 424 -21.99 13.56 -40.92
N THR A 425 -21.32 14.47 -41.63
CA THR A 425 -19.92 14.29 -42.06
C THR A 425 -19.01 15.09 -41.14
N VAL A 426 -18.22 14.41 -40.31
CA VAL A 426 -17.18 15.01 -39.47
C VAL A 426 -15.89 15.10 -40.27
N PHE A 427 -15.22 16.25 -40.28
CA PHE A 427 -13.99 16.43 -41.05
C PHE A 427 -12.93 17.21 -40.27
N ALA A 428 -11.68 16.75 -40.36
CA ALA A 428 -10.52 17.50 -39.89
C ALA A 428 -10.19 18.62 -40.88
N SER A 429 -9.90 19.82 -40.36
CA SER A 429 -9.73 21.03 -41.16
C SER A 429 -8.59 21.91 -40.65
N GLY A 430 -7.83 22.53 -41.55
CA GLY A 430 -6.72 23.43 -41.20
C GLY A 430 -5.36 22.72 -41.10
N PHE A 431 -4.41 23.35 -40.41
CA PHE A 431 -3.02 22.92 -40.31
C PHE A 431 -2.58 22.64 -38.87
N LEU A 432 -1.78 21.60 -38.66
CA LEU A 432 -1.18 21.24 -37.36
C LEU A 432 0.00 22.18 -37.02
N GLY A 433 -0.32 23.44 -36.69
CA GLY A 433 0.65 24.45 -36.23
C GLY A 433 0.78 25.70 -37.11
N ALA A 434 -0.07 25.85 -38.12
CA ALA A 434 -0.15 27.06 -38.95
C ALA A 434 -1.60 27.56 -39.07
N ASP A 435 -1.78 28.80 -39.52
CA ASP A 435 -3.12 29.36 -39.78
C ASP A 435 -3.61 29.00 -41.20
N PRO A 436 -4.88 28.60 -41.36
CA PRO A 436 -5.88 28.34 -40.31
C PRO A 436 -5.56 27.07 -39.50
N GLY A 437 -5.62 27.17 -38.17
CA GLY A 437 -5.27 26.08 -37.27
C GLY A 437 -6.17 24.85 -37.36
N PHE A 438 -5.60 23.69 -37.05
CA PHE A 438 -6.28 22.39 -36.99
C PHE A 438 -7.54 22.42 -36.09
N GLY A 439 -8.62 21.81 -36.56
CA GLY A 439 -9.85 21.60 -35.78
C GLY A 439 -10.76 20.55 -36.42
N LEU A 440 -11.78 20.12 -35.68
CA LEU A 440 -12.81 19.20 -36.15
C LEU A 440 -14.14 19.90 -36.37
N PHE A 441 -14.80 19.59 -37.47
CA PHE A 441 -16.07 20.20 -37.88
C PHE A 441 -17.06 19.13 -38.29
N ALA A 442 -18.35 19.33 -38.04
CA ALA A 442 -19.42 18.43 -38.45
C ALA A 442 -20.39 19.14 -39.40
N ALA A 443 -20.46 18.68 -40.64
CA ALA A 443 -21.45 19.11 -41.63
C ALA A 443 -22.72 18.27 -41.51
N LEU A 444 -23.85 18.92 -41.22
CA LEU A 444 -25.17 18.30 -41.19
C LEU A 444 -25.80 18.28 -42.60
N PRO A 445 -26.77 17.39 -42.87
CA PRO A 445 -27.49 17.33 -44.15
C PRO A 445 -28.18 18.64 -44.57
N SER A 446 -28.46 19.51 -43.60
CA SER A 446 -28.99 20.86 -43.84
C SER A 446 -27.98 21.85 -44.41
N GLY A 447 -26.69 21.50 -44.43
CA GLY A 447 -25.58 22.39 -44.78
C GLY A 447 -25.00 23.17 -43.60
N LEU A 448 -25.59 23.06 -42.40
CA LEU A 448 -24.98 23.66 -41.19
C LEU A 448 -23.67 22.94 -40.87
N VAL A 449 -22.60 23.71 -40.72
CA VAL A 449 -21.31 23.22 -40.20
C VAL A 449 -21.14 23.69 -38.76
N VAL A 450 -20.86 22.75 -37.86
CA VAL A 450 -20.62 23.01 -36.43
C VAL A 450 -19.15 22.70 -36.13
N GLU A 451 -18.46 23.64 -35.48
CA GLU A 451 -17.12 23.40 -34.94
C GLU A 451 -17.22 22.60 -33.64
N LEU A 452 -16.41 21.54 -33.52
CA LEU A 452 -16.25 20.80 -32.28
C LEU A 452 -15.16 21.51 -31.45
N PRO A 453 -15.47 22.07 -30.26
CA PRO A 453 -14.50 22.85 -29.52
C PRO A 453 -13.38 21.96 -28.96
N ALA A 454 -12.14 22.44 -29.06
CA ALA A 454 -11.00 21.80 -28.40
C ALA A 454 -11.04 22.04 -26.89
N VAL A 455 -10.75 21.00 -26.11
CA VAL A 455 -10.60 21.05 -24.65
C VAL A 455 -9.16 20.70 -24.27
N GLY A 456 -8.73 21.15 -23.08
CA GLY A 456 -7.40 20.80 -22.57
C GLY A 456 -7.33 19.31 -22.22
N SER A 457 -6.12 18.82 -21.93
CA SER A 457 -5.90 17.51 -21.31
C SER A 457 -5.18 17.66 -19.97
N ALA A 458 -5.39 16.71 -19.07
CA ALA A 458 -4.65 16.52 -17.83
C ALA A 458 -4.23 15.05 -17.73
N ARG A 459 -3.26 14.72 -16.86
CA ARG A 459 -2.84 13.34 -16.61
C ARG A 459 -3.40 12.87 -15.26
N LEU A 460 -3.96 11.67 -15.21
CA LEU A 460 -4.62 11.12 -14.03
C LEU A 460 -4.15 9.70 -13.75
N GLN A 461 -3.67 9.44 -12.54
CA GLN A 461 -3.59 8.09 -11.97
C GLN A 461 -4.67 7.94 -10.90
N VAL A 462 -5.39 6.82 -10.92
CA VAL A 462 -6.36 6.47 -9.88
C VAL A 462 -5.85 5.25 -9.12
N ILE A 463 -5.90 5.28 -7.80
CA ILE A 463 -5.57 4.20 -6.87
C ILE A 463 -6.84 3.78 -6.14
N HIS A 464 -7.21 2.50 -6.19
CA HIS A 464 -8.37 2.00 -5.47
C HIS A 464 -7.98 1.54 -4.06
N ASN A 465 -8.37 2.31 -3.05
CA ASN A 465 -8.10 2.03 -1.65
C ASN A 465 -9.36 1.81 -0.78
N SER A 466 -10.51 1.55 -1.41
CA SER A 466 -11.74 1.20 -0.72
C SER A 466 -11.88 -0.32 -0.64
N PRO A 467 -11.97 -0.92 0.57
CA PRO A 467 -11.86 -2.37 0.75
C PRO A 467 -13.04 -3.19 0.24
N SER A 468 -14.23 -2.59 0.08
CA SER A 468 -15.40 -3.28 -0.45
C SER A 468 -16.46 -2.30 -0.94
N PRO A 469 -17.16 -2.60 -2.05
CA PRO A 469 -16.93 -3.70 -3.00
C PRO A 469 -15.82 -3.38 -4.02
N THR A 470 -15.48 -4.32 -4.91
CA THR A 470 -14.90 -3.98 -6.23
C THR A 470 -15.85 -3.03 -6.94
N VAL A 471 -15.33 -2.04 -7.65
CA VAL A 471 -16.15 -0.97 -8.24
C VAL A 471 -15.89 -0.79 -9.72
N ASP A 472 -16.93 -0.40 -10.44
CA ASP A 472 -16.82 0.14 -11.78
C ASP A 472 -16.73 1.66 -11.70
N VAL A 473 -15.83 2.25 -12.49
CA VAL A 473 -15.66 3.70 -12.58
C VAL A 473 -16.21 4.16 -13.93
N TYR A 474 -17.21 5.04 -13.89
CA TYR A 474 -17.82 5.69 -15.04
C TYR A 474 -17.33 7.12 -15.15
N ALA A 475 -17.08 7.61 -16.37
CA ALA A 475 -16.83 9.02 -16.65
C ALA A 475 -17.86 9.54 -17.66
N ASN A 476 -18.60 10.59 -17.30
CA ASN A 476 -19.62 11.21 -18.15
C ASN A 476 -20.64 10.21 -18.77
N GLY A 477 -20.96 9.13 -18.05
CA GLY A 477 -21.90 8.10 -18.49
C GLY A 477 -21.26 6.87 -19.15
N GLY A 478 -20.02 6.96 -19.63
CA GLY A 478 -19.27 5.83 -20.19
C GLY A 478 -18.49 5.07 -19.12
N LEU A 479 -18.39 3.75 -19.23
CA LEU A 479 -17.55 2.93 -18.36
C LEU A 479 -16.07 3.20 -18.67
N LEU A 480 -15.33 3.71 -17.70
CA LEU A 480 -13.91 4.05 -17.83
C LEU A 480 -13.00 2.93 -17.30
N ILE A 481 -13.35 2.33 -16.17
CA ILE A 481 -12.62 1.21 -15.56
C ILE A 481 -13.65 0.18 -15.11
N ASP A 482 -13.51 -1.04 -15.62
CA ASP A 482 -14.36 -2.19 -15.29
C ASP A 482 -13.69 -3.02 -14.19
N ASP A 483 -14.46 -3.49 -13.22
CA ASP A 483 -14.00 -4.34 -12.12
C ASP A 483 -12.73 -3.81 -11.42
N PHE A 484 -12.69 -2.52 -11.08
CA PHE A 484 -11.52 -1.90 -10.44
C PHE A 484 -11.28 -2.53 -9.06
N GLU A 485 -10.25 -3.37 -8.96
CA GLU A 485 -9.98 -4.16 -7.77
C GLU A 485 -9.35 -3.33 -6.63
N PHE A 486 -9.68 -3.68 -5.39
CA PHE A 486 -9.05 -3.08 -4.21
C PHE A 486 -7.53 -3.29 -4.21
N ARG A 487 -6.76 -2.26 -3.82
CA ARG A 487 -5.27 -2.21 -3.81
C ARG A 487 -4.64 -2.30 -5.20
N THR A 488 -5.33 -1.80 -6.22
CA THR A 488 -4.77 -1.65 -7.58
C THR A 488 -4.75 -0.18 -7.99
N ALA A 489 -3.98 0.12 -9.04
CA ALA A 489 -3.88 1.47 -9.59
C ALA A 489 -3.90 1.43 -11.12
N THR A 490 -4.33 2.52 -11.74
CA THR A 490 -4.17 2.72 -13.19
C THR A 490 -2.76 3.25 -13.49
N PRO A 491 -2.23 3.06 -14.71
CA PRO A 491 -1.21 3.97 -15.22
C PRO A 491 -1.75 5.41 -15.27
N PHE A 492 -0.88 6.40 -15.42
CA PHE A 492 -1.31 7.76 -15.73
C PHE A 492 -1.96 7.82 -17.12
N VAL A 493 -3.26 8.14 -17.18
CA VAL A 493 -4.05 8.27 -18.41
C VAL A 493 -4.39 9.73 -18.72
N ASP A 494 -4.63 10.05 -19.99
CA ASP A 494 -5.09 11.38 -20.42
C ASP A 494 -6.59 11.56 -20.13
N VAL A 495 -6.94 12.61 -19.41
CA VAL A 495 -8.34 12.98 -19.15
C VAL A 495 -8.67 14.38 -19.70
N PRO A 496 -9.91 14.65 -20.13
CA PRO A 496 -10.32 16.01 -20.54
C PRO A 496 -10.16 17.02 -19.41
N ALA A 497 -9.66 18.22 -19.74
CA ALA A 497 -9.44 19.33 -18.82
C ALA A 497 -10.11 20.61 -19.32
N GLY A 498 -10.48 21.50 -18.38
CA GLY A 498 -11.25 22.71 -18.67
C GLY A 498 -12.76 22.49 -18.82
N ALA A 499 -13.24 21.24 -18.74
CA ALA A 499 -14.64 20.86 -18.66
C ALA A 499 -14.88 19.95 -17.44
N THR A 500 -16.09 19.97 -16.89
CA THR A 500 -16.44 19.09 -15.77
C THR A 500 -16.61 17.66 -16.24
N VAL A 501 -15.84 16.74 -15.65
CA VAL A 501 -15.98 15.30 -15.81
C VAL A 501 -16.72 14.74 -14.60
N ASN A 502 -17.86 14.10 -14.83
CA ASN A 502 -18.61 13.42 -13.77
C ASN A 502 -18.08 12.00 -13.60
N ILE A 503 -17.42 11.74 -12.48
CA ILE A 503 -16.90 10.42 -12.12
C ILE A 503 -17.93 9.68 -11.27
N GLY A 504 -18.61 8.72 -11.88
CA GLY A 504 -19.53 7.81 -11.21
C GLY A 504 -18.81 6.57 -10.70
N VAL A 505 -19.11 6.12 -9.49
CA VAL A 505 -18.60 4.86 -8.94
C VAL A 505 -19.77 3.93 -8.66
N ALA A 506 -19.79 2.77 -9.30
CA ALA A 506 -20.84 1.75 -9.16
C ALA A 506 -20.22 0.45 -8.61
N PRO A 507 -21.02 -0.51 -8.08
CA PRO A 507 -20.47 -1.82 -7.73
C PRO A 507 -19.98 -2.55 -9.00
N GLY A 508 -18.96 -3.41 -8.91
CA GLY A 508 -18.34 -4.12 -10.06
C GLY A 508 -19.26 -5.06 -10.86
N ASN A 509 -20.52 -5.20 -10.46
CA ASN A 509 -21.54 -5.91 -11.24
C ASN A 509 -22.53 -4.95 -11.91
N SER A 510 -22.15 -3.67 -12.04
CA SER A 510 -23.01 -2.67 -12.64
C SER A 510 -23.22 -2.96 -14.11
N THR A 511 -24.35 -2.52 -14.65
CA THR A 511 -24.66 -2.68 -16.08
C THR A 511 -24.81 -1.34 -16.78
N SER A 512 -24.85 -0.24 -16.03
CA SER A 512 -24.89 1.12 -16.54
C SER A 512 -24.50 2.17 -15.48
N VAL A 513 -24.27 3.41 -15.91
CA VAL A 513 -24.01 4.55 -15.02
C VAL A 513 -25.16 4.84 -14.03
N GLU A 514 -26.38 4.37 -14.29
CA GLU A 514 -27.52 4.54 -13.36
C GLU A 514 -27.36 3.71 -12.07
N ASP A 515 -26.46 2.73 -12.07
CA ASP A 515 -26.13 1.92 -10.89
C ASP A 515 -25.10 2.61 -9.97
N THR A 516 -24.67 3.84 -10.30
CA THR A 516 -23.68 4.58 -9.52
C THR A 516 -24.15 4.87 -8.10
N LEU A 517 -23.29 4.52 -7.13
CA LEU A 517 -23.49 4.73 -5.69
C LEU A 517 -23.08 6.14 -5.27
N ALA A 518 -22.08 6.69 -5.96
CA ALA A 518 -21.57 8.04 -5.76
C ALA A 518 -21.18 8.65 -7.11
N ASN A 519 -21.36 9.96 -7.23
CA ASN A 519 -20.98 10.71 -8.42
C ASN A 519 -20.23 11.99 -8.00
N PHE A 520 -19.05 12.20 -8.59
CA PHE A 520 -18.13 13.27 -8.26
C PHE A 520 -17.92 14.17 -9.49
N PRO A 521 -18.46 15.40 -9.51
CA PRO A 521 -18.14 16.36 -10.55
C PRO A 521 -16.73 16.92 -10.32
N VAL A 522 -15.79 16.61 -11.22
CA VAL A 522 -14.39 17.02 -11.14
C VAL A 522 -14.06 17.97 -12.29
N LEU A 523 -13.34 19.05 -12.01
CA LEU A 523 -12.78 19.94 -13.02
C LEU A 523 -11.26 19.79 -12.98
N PHE A 524 -10.67 19.25 -14.04
CA PHE A 524 -9.23 19.14 -14.18
C PHE A 524 -8.66 20.41 -14.83
N GLU A 525 -7.52 20.87 -14.33
CA GLU A 525 -6.76 21.99 -14.92
C GLU A 525 -5.89 21.47 -16.06
N ALA A 526 -5.84 22.21 -17.17
CA ALA A 526 -5.11 21.77 -18.35
C ALA A 526 -3.60 21.76 -18.12
N GLY A 527 -2.95 20.65 -18.46
CA GLY A 527 -1.51 20.42 -18.30
C GLY A 527 -1.08 19.95 -16.90
N GLU A 528 -2.00 19.78 -15.97
CA GLU A 528 -1.69 19.32 -14.61
C GLU A 528 -1.72 17.77 -14.53
N THR A 529 -0.96 17.21 -13.60
CA THR A 529 -0.89 15.77 -13.32
C THR A 529 -1.46 15.49 -11.93
N TYR A 530 -2.36 14.51 -11.83
CA TYR A 530 -3.11 14.19 -10.61
C TYR A 530 -2.90 12.73 -10.19
N ALA A 531 -2.63 12.52 -8.89
CA ALA A 531 -2.77 11.22 -8.24
C ALA A 531 -4.04 11.25 -7.40
N VAL A 532 -4.97 10.34 -7.67
CA VAL A 532 -6.27 10.25 -6.98
C VAL A 532 -6.37 8.92 -6.26
N VAL A 533 -6.67 8.96 -4.97
CA VAL A 533 -6.97 7.76 -4.18
C VAL A 533 -8.47 7.71 -3.91
N ALA A 534 -9.12 6.67 -4.44
CA ALA A 534 -10.49 6.33 -4.10
C ALA A 534 -10.50 5.64 -2.74
N ASN A 535 -10.93 6.36 -1.70
CA ASN A 535 -10.71 5.99 -0.30
C ASN A 535 -12.02 5.95 0.49
N GLY A 536 -12.02 5.26 1.63
CA GLY A 536 -13.20 5.12 2.50
C GLY A 536 -13.98 3.85 2.22
N ILE A 537 -15.15 3.73 2.85
CA ILE A 537 -16.00 2.53 2.81
C ILE A 537 -17.39 2.94 2.33
N VAL A 538 -17.89 2.24 1.31
CA VAL A 538 -19.21 2.53 0.74
C VAL A 538 -20.31 2.26 1.77
N GLY A 539 -21.12 3.28 2.06
CA GLY A 539 -22.22 3.20 3.02
C GLY A 539 -21.84 3.40 4.49
N ASP A 540 -20.55 3.62 4.79
CA ASP A 540 -20.08 3.96 6.13
C ASP A 540 -20.21 5.49 6.38
N PRO A 541 -20.93 5.93 7.43
CA PRO A 541 -21.10 7.36 7.71
C PRO A 541 -19.87 8.02 8.36
N ASP A 542 -19.00 7.25 9.01
CA ASP A 542 -17.82 7.76 9.72
C ASP A 542 -16.61 7.84 8.77
N PHE A 543 -16.52 6.91 7.82
CA PHE A 543 -15.48 6.87 6.78
C PHE A 543 -16.10 6.71 5.38
N PRO A 544 -16.85 7.71 4.88
CA PRO A 544 -17.55 7.59 3.61
C PRO A 544 -16.60 7.45 2.44
N PHE A 545 -17.04 6.75 1.39
CA PHE A 545 -16.33 6.68 0.13
C PHE A 545 -16.14 8.07 -0.49
N THR A 546 -14.90 8.46 -0.77
CA THR A 546 -14.49 9.76 -1.29
C THR A 546 -13.32 9.61 -2.27
N LEU A 547 -13.05 10.67 -3.05
CA LEU A 547 -11.86 10.79 -3.88
C LEU A 547 -10.92 11.83 -3.25
N ALA A 548 -9.74 11.40 -2.83
CA ALA A 548 -8.67 12.29 -2.39
C ALA A 548 -7.70 12.53 -3.56
N ALA A 549 -7.48 13.78 -3.93
CA ALA A 549 -6.63 14.14 -5.08
C ALA A 549 -5.40 14.93 -4.63
N TYR A 550 -4.25 14.65 -5.23
CA TYR A 550 -3.02 15.39 -5.07
C TYR A 550 -2.52 15.92 -6.43
N ALA A 551 -2.14 17.20 -6.46
CA ALA A 551 -1.48 17.84 -7.60
C ALA A 551 -0.43 18.87 -7.10
N PRO A 552 0.71 19.01 -7.80
CA PRO A 552 1.12 18.24 -8.97
C PRO A 552 1.69 16.86 -8.58
N ALA A 553 1.10 15.79 -9.10
CA ALA A 553 1.67 14.46 -9.02
C ALA A 553 2.80 14.29 -10.05
N LEU A 554 3.73 13.39 -9.76
CA LEU A 554 4.90 13.13 -10.58
C LEU A 554 4.77 11.79 -11.30
N GLU A 555 5.14 11.78 -12.58
CA GLU A 555 5.30 10.55 -13.38
C GLU A 555 6.76 10.04 -13.35
N GLN A 556 7.70 10.88 -12.92
CA GLN A 556 9.12 10.60 -12.81
C GLN A 556 9.68 11.28 -11.55
N GLY A 557 10.72 10.70 -10.96
CA GLY A 557 11.41 11.27 -9.80
C GLY A 557 12.07 12.62 -10.12
N LEU A 558 12.21 13.46 -9.11
CA LEU A 558 12.86 14.77 -9.25
C LEU A 558 14.38 14.68 -9.44
N GLY A 559 15.00 13.61 -8.93
CA GLY A 559 16.44 13.34 -9.04
C GLY A 559 16.71 11.99 -9.72
N GLN A 560 17.76 11.89 -10.53
CA GLN A 560 18.10 10.63 -11.25
C GLN A 560 18.60 9.52 -10.32
N ASP A 561 19.12 9.88 -9.15
CA ASP A 561 19.69 8.94 -8.17
C ASP A 561 18.82 8.82 -6.91
N GLU A 562 17.58 9.32 -6.94
CA GLU A 562 16.63 9.33 -5.81
C GLU A 562 15.26 8.84 -6.26
N VAL A 563 14.43 8.39 -5.30
CA VAL A 563 13.03 8.04 -5.50
C VAL A 563 12.17 9.12 -4.84
N SER A 564 11.25 9.71 -5.61
CA SER A 564 10.28 10.67 -5.07
C SER A 564 9.05 9.93 -4.53
N VAL A 565 8.87 9.88 -3.21
CA VAL A 565 7.76 9.17 -2.55
C VAL A 565 6.72 10.16 -2.02
N LEU A 566 5.52 10.11 -2.58
CA LEU A 566 4.31 10.77 -2.07
C LEU A 566 3.64 9.83 -1.06
N VAL A 567 3.14 10.34 0.07
CA VAL A 567 2.50 9.48 1.09
C VAL A 567 1.03 9.84 1.28
N PHE A 568 0.17 8.84 1.34
CA PHE A 568 -1.26 8.97 1.60
C PHE A 568 -1.71 8.08 2.78
N HIS A 569 -2.43 8.65 3.74
CA HIS A 569 -3.02 7.85 4.80
C HIS A 569 -4.47 7.46 4.48
N GLY A 570 -4.64 6.23 4.00
CA GLY A 570 -5.94 5.72 3.56
C GLY A 570 -6.59 4.68 4.47
N SER A 571 -6.08 4.43 5.68
CA SER A 571 -6.63 3.38 6.56
C SER A 571 -7.70 3.93 7.53
N PRO A 572 -8.98 3.56 7.38
CA PRO A 572 -10.05 4.04 8.25
C PRO A 572 -9.84 3.65 9.71
N GLY A 573 -10.22 4.54 10.63
CA GLY A 573 -10.17 4.30 12.07
C GLY A 573 -8.81 4.46 12.74
N ALA A 574 -7.73 4.67 11.97
CA ALA A 574 -6.42 4.93 12.53
C ALA A 574 -6.29 6.39 13.03
N PRO A 575 -5.54 6.65 14.12
CA PRO A 575 -5.13 8.00 14.51
C PRO A 575 -4.15 8.58 13.47
N PRO A 576 -3.84 9.89 13.52
CA PRO A 576 -2.73 10.44 12.75
C PRO A 576 -1.45 9.64 13.01
N VAL A 577 -0.71 9.32 11.95
CA VAL A 577 0.47 8.44 12.02
C VAL A 577 1.76 9.17 11.69
N ALA A 578 2.85 8.66 12.25
CA ALA A 578 4.22 8.94 11.85
C ALA A 578 4.79 7.70 11.13
N VAL A 579 5.61 7.95 10.11
CA VAL A 579 6.34 6.92 9.38
C VAL A 579 7.82 7.23 9.47
N ASN A 580 8.59 6.32 10.05
CA ASN A 580 10.01 6.50 10.37
C ASN A 580 10.85 5.46 9.65
N ASP A 581 12.11 5.77 9.38
CA ASP A 581 13.12 4.71 9.24
C ASP A 581 13.56 4.25 10.64
N PHE A 582 14.01 3.00 10.77
CA PHE A 582 14.25 2.37 12.07
C PHE A 582 15.21 3.19 12.96
N ALA A 583 14.74 3.53 14.17
CA ALA A 583 15.48 4.33 15.15
C ALA A 583 15.91 5.74 14.67
N GLU A 584 15.25 6.27 13.62
CA GLU A 584 15.44 7.64 13.12
C GLU A 584 14.23 8.53 13.40
N ASP A 585 14.42 9.85 13.20
CA ASP A 585 13.32 10.81 13.23
C ASP A 585 12.28 10.49 12.13
N PRO A 586 10.99 10.82 12.33
CA PRO A 586 9.97 10.56 11.32
C PRO A 586 10.29 11.18 9.96
N LEU A 587 10.24 10.37 8.91
CA LEU A 587 10.23 10.84 7.52
C LEU A 587 8.97 11.66 7.26
N PHE A 588 7.86 11.25 7.89
CA PHE A 588 6.57 11.91 7.85
C PHE A 588 5.93 11.86 9.24
N ASP A 589 5.38 12.98 9.73
CA ASP A 589 4.70 13.04 11.03
C ASP A 589 3.35 13.75 10.91
N GLY A 590 2.40 13.35 11.76
CA GLY A 590 1.07 13.95 11.88
C GLY A 590 0.15 13.71 10.69
N LEU A 591 0.39 12.66 9.89
CA LEU A 591 -0.40 12.36 8.70
C LEU A 591 -1.80 11.87 9.11
N ALA A 592 -2.84 12.66 8.86
CA ALA A 592 -4.21 12.33 9.19
C ALA A 592 -4.91 11.51 8.09
N TYR A 593 -5.96 10.77 8.46
CA TYR A 593 -6.75 9.99 7.51
C TYR A 593 -7.30 10.86 6.36
N GLY A 594 -7.10 10.40 5.13
CA GLY A 594 -7.54 11.06 3.90
C GLY A 594 -6.59 12.17 3.41
N GLU A 595 -5.45 12.38 4.07
CA GLU A 595 -4.49 13.41 3.68
C GLU A 595 -3.29 12.84 2.93
N PHE A 596 -2.68 13.71 2.11
CA PHE A 596 -1.38 13.50 1.51
C PHE A 596 -0.33 14.33 2.23
N ILE A 597 0.88 13.80 2.35
CA ILE A 597 2.09 14.62 2.54
C ILE A 597 2.91 14.54 1.26
N GLY A 598 3.43 15.71 0.84
CA GLY A 598 4.21 15.85 -0.38
C GLY A 598 5.46 14.98 -0.44
N TYR A 599 6.20 15.10 -1.54
CA TYR A 599 7.30 14.18 -1.86
C TYR A 599 8.48 14.24 -0.86
N ALA A 600 8.82 13.09 -0.28
CA ALA A 600 10.16 12.85 0.25
C ALA A 600 11.08 12.31 -0.85
N GLN A 601 12.36 12.63 -0.77
CA GLN A 601 13.38 12.05 -1.65
C GLN A 601 14.14 10.99 -0.86
N LEU A 602 14.05 9.73 -1.30
CA LEU A 602 14.70 8.59 -0.67
C LEU A 602 15.79 8.05 -1.58
N ALA A 603 16.88 7.53 -1.01
CA ALA A 603 17.90 6.84 -1.80
C ALA A 603 17.35 5.51 -2.33
N PRO A 604 17.85 4.98 -3.45
CA PRO A 604 17.39 3.71 -4.01
C PRO A 604 18.00 2.51 -3.27
N GLU A 605 17.61 2.32 -2.01
CA GLU A 605 18.04 1.25 -1.11
C GLU A 605 16.86 0.59 -0.38
N ASN A 606 17.12 -0.34 0.54
CA ASN A 606 16.06 -1.01 1.30
C ASN A 606 15.78 -0.27 2.61
N TYR A 607 14.53 0.11 2.84
CA TYR A 607 14.06 0.75 4.05
C TYR A 607 13.18 -0.17 4.88
N PHE A 608 13.19 0.01 6.20
CA PHE A 608 12.28 -0.65 7.13
C PHE A 608 11.39 0.39 7.78
N LEU A 609 10.25 0.65 7.15
CA LEU A 609 9.35 1.73 7.53
C LEU A 609 8.55 1.34 8.76
N GLU A 610 8.81 2.01 9.87
CA GLU A 610 8.04 1.86 11.11
C GLU A 610 6.82 2.78 11.08
N VAL A 611 5.65 2.23 11.35
CA VAL A 611 4.40 2.99 11.46
C VAL A 611 4.01 3.13 12.92
N ARG A 612 3.82 4.36 13.39
CA ARG A 612 3.46 4.69 14.78
C ARG A 612 2.32 5.69 14.81
N PRO A 613 1.44 5.70 15.84
CA PRO A 613 0.60 6.86 16.09
C PRO A 613 1.49 8.10 16.34
N SER A 614 1.15 9.24 15.76
CA SER A 614 1.92 10.48 15.89
C SER A 614 2.05 10.87 17.37
N GLY A 615 3.30 11.08 17.81
CA GLY A 615 3.64 11.38 19.20
C GLY A 615 3.58 10.19 20.17
N SER A 616 3.42 8.96 19.68
CA SER A 616 3.53 7.73 20.47
C SER A 616 4.78 6.92 20.10
N GLU A 617 5.34 6.23 21.09
CA GLU A 617 6.39 5.22 20.88
C GLU A 617 5.82 3.85 20.48
N ASP A 618 4.49 3.68 20.51
CA ASP A 618 3.83 2.40 20.21
C ASP A 618 4.00 2.03 18.73
N LEU A 619 4.63 0.88 18.46
CA LEU A 619 4.81 0.38 17.10
C LEU A 619 3.54 -0.31 16.61
N VAL A 620 3.01 0.10 15.47
CA VAL A 620 1.90 -0.60 14.79
C VAL A 620 2.43 -1.73 13.93
N GLY A 621 3.55 -1.51 13.24
CA GLY A 621 4.20 -2.49 12.40
C GLY A 621 5.39 -1.89 11.65
N THR A 622 6.28 -2.76 11.19
CA THR A 622 7.43 -2.40 10.36
C THR A 622 7.27 -3.03 8.99
N PHE A 623 7.54 -2.28 7.92
CA PHE A 623 7.32 -2.71 6.54
C PHE A 623 8.60 -2.57 5.72
N SER A 624 9.04 -3.65 5.08
CA SER A 624 10.19 -3.62 4.19
C SER A 624 9.81 -2.97 2.85
N LEU A 625 10.54 -1.92 2.47
CA LEU A 625 10.42 -1.24 1.19
C LEU A 625 11.76 -1.29 0.45
N ASN A 626 11.85 -2.13 -0.58
CA ASN A 626 13.06 -2.25 -1.38
C ASN A 626 13.02 -1.30 -2.58
N LEU A 627 13.80 -0.22 -2.53
CA LEU A 627 13.94 0.77 -3.61
C LEU A 627 15.21 0.54 -4.46
N THR A 628 15.91 -0.59 -4.28
CA THR A 628 17.15 -0.87 -5.02
C THR A 628 16.88 -0.88 -6.53
N GLY A 629 17.55 0.01 -7.26
CA GLY A 629 17.38 0.16 -8.71
C GLY A 629 16.17 1.02 -9.13
N ALA A 630 15.46 1.63 -8.19
CA ALA A 630 14.32 2.51 -8.45
C ALA A 630 14.70 4.01 -8.62
N GLY A 631 15.99 4.33 -8.73
CA GLY A 631 16.46 5.72 -8.90
C GLY A 631 15.84 6.40 -10.13
N GLY A 632 15.38 7.65 -9.96
CA GLY A 632 14.66 8.39 -10.99
C GLY A 632 13.17 8.09 -11.08
N LEU A 633 12.64 7.17 -10.26
CA LEU A 633 11.20 6.87 -10.21
C LEU A 633 10.48 7.75 -9.19
N SER A 634 9.16 7.78 -9.31
CA SER A 634 8.25 8.31 -8.29
C SER A 634 7.28 7.22 -7.87
N ALA A 635 6.71 7.32 -6.67
CA ALA A 635 5.71 6.39 -6.17
C ALA A 635 4.75 7.09 -5.20
N THR A 636 3.51 6.62 -5.15
CA THR A 636 2.56 6.97 -4.09
C THR A 636 2.49 5.83 -3.08
N LEU A 637 3.11 6.00 -1.92
CA LEU A 637 2.98 5.10 -0.77
C LEU A 637 1.65 5.38 -0.06
N PHE A 638 0.78 4.39 0.04
CA PHE A 638 -0.53 4.54 0.67
C PHE A 638 -0.81 3.47 1.71
N ALA A 639 -1.37 3.90 2.83
CA ALA A 639 -1.92 3.01 3.85
C ALA A 639 -3.28 2.47 3.39
N SER A 640 -3.46 1.15 3.48
CA SER A 640 -4.67 0.45 3.02
C SER A 640 -5.19 -0.53 4.06
N GLY A 641 -6.49 -0.80 4.05
CA GLY A 641 -7.15 -1.71 5.01
C GLY A 641 -7.56 -1.03 6.31
N ILE A 642 -8.04 -1.81 7.27
CA ILE A 642 -8.62 -1.33 8.54
C ILE A 642 -7.67 -1.72 9.69
N VAL A 643 -7.33 -0.76 10.56
CA VAL A 643 -6.53 -1.07 11.75
C VAL A 643 -7.34 -1.96 12.69
N GLY A 644 -6.84 -3.17 12.96
CA GLY A 644 -7.52 -4.16 13.81
C GLY A 644 -8.80 -4.77 13.21
N GLY A 645 -9.02 -4.63 11.90
CA GLY A 645 -10.18 -5.19 11.19
C GLY A 645 -9.82 -5.79 9.84
N GLU A 646 -10.80 -6.39 9.16
CA GLU A 646 -10.61 -7.00 7.83
C GLU A 646 -11.17 -6.09 6.72
N PRO A 647 -10.42 -5.86 5.61
CA PRO A 647 -9.09 -6.39 5.33
C PRO A 647 -8.01 -5.72 6.19
N ASN A 648 -7.06 -6.53 6.68
CA ASN A 648 -5.98 -6.06 7.57
C ASN A 648 -5.20 -4.88 6.98
N PHE A 649 -4.83 -3.95 7.85
CA PHE A 649 -3.92 -2.83 7.56
C PHE A 649 -2.64 -3.29 6.85
N GLY A 650 -2.16 -2.51 5.88
CA GLY A 650 -0.88 -2.69 5.20
C GLY A 650 -0.45 -1.43 4.45
N LEU A 651 0.80 -1.41 3.99
CA LEU A 651 1.35 -0.34 3.17
C LEU A 651 1.60 -0.82 1.74
N PHE A 652 1.26 0.04 0.78
CA PHE A 652 1.34 -0.26 -0.64
C PHE A 652 1.98 0.90 -1.38
N ALA A 653 2.76 0.65 -2.43
CA ALA A 653 3.32 1.70 -3.27
C ALA A 653 2.77 1.58 -4.70
N ALA A 654 2.02 2.58 -5.16
CA ALA A 654 1.58 2.69 -6.55
C ALA A 654 2.65 3.41 -7.38
N LEU A 655 3.11 2.76 -8.44
CA LEU A 655 4.05 3.31 -9.40
C LEU A 655 3.31 4.02 -10.56
N PRO A 656 3.95 4.97 -11.27
CA PRO A 656 3.35 5.70 -12.39
C PRO A 656 2.80 4.84 -13.53
N ASN A 657 3.31 3.62 -13.69
CA ASN A 657 2.84 2.65 -14.68
C ASN A 657 1.59 1.85 -14.23
N GLY A 658 1.10 2.08 -13.01
CA GLY A 658 -0.06 1.39 -12.42
C GLY A 658 0.28 0.17 -11.57
N ASP A 659 1.53 -0.28 -11.54
CA ASP A 659 1.92 -1.39 -10.68
C ASP A 659 1.79 -0.98 -9.20
N VAL A 660 1.18 -1.85 -8.39
CA VAL A 660 1.09 -1.67 -6.94
C VAL A 660 1.96 -2.72 -6.25
N ILE A 661 2.91 -2.25 -5.46
CA ILE A 661 3.81 -3.09 -4.66
C ILE A 661 3.24 -3.21 -3.25
N ASP A 662 3.00 -4.44 -2.79
CA ASP A 662 2.67 -4.75 -1.38
C ASP A 662 3.96 -4.79 -0.55
N LEU A 663 4.07 -3.92 0.45
CA LEU A 663 5.23 -3.89 1.32
C LEU A 663 5.11 -5.03 2.34
N THR A 664 6.17 -5.85 2.44
CA THR A 664 6.17 -7.00 3.34
C THR A 664 6.24 -6.56 4.80
N PRO A 665 5.25 -6.89 5.65
CA PRO A 665 5.32 -6.62 7.07
C PRO A 665 6.35 -7.54 7.73
N VAL A 666 7.16 -6.98 8.62
CA VAL A 666 8.27 -7.66 9.30
C VAL A 666 8.30 -7.30 10.78
N ALA A 667 8.87 -8.21 11.58
CA ALA A 667 9.13 -8.01 13.01
C ALA A 667 10.61 -8.23 13.29
N LEU A 668 11.13 -7.46 14.25
CA LEU A 668 12.49 -7.62 14.74
C LEU A 668 12.58 -8.82 15.67
N THR A 669 13.60 -9.65 15.45
CA THR A 669 13.86 -10.82 16.26
C THR A 669 15.34 -10.91 16.60
N GLN A 670 15.65 -11.26 17.84
CA GLN A 670 16.98 -11.70 18.25
C GLN A 670 16.98 -13.21 18.51
N LEU A 671 18.02 -13.89 18.04
CA LEU A 671 18.24 -15.30 18.29
C LEU A 671 19.39 -15.44 19.30
N ILE A 672 19.18 -16.22 20.36
CA ILE A 672 20.18 -16.52 21.39
C ILE A 672 20.38 -18.03 21.41
N HIS A 673 21.63 -18.48 21.50
CA HIS A 673 21.93 -19.89 21.63
C HIS A 673 22.44 -20.23 23.03
N ASN A 674 21.73 -21.13 23.71
CA ASN A 674 21.95 -21.51 25.11
C ASN A 674 22.00 -23.02 25.36
N SER A 675 22.12 -23.86 24.32
CA SER A 675 22.28 -25.31 24.54
C SER A 675 23.72 -25.65 24.97
N PRO A 676 23.94 -26.18 26.18
CA PRO A 676 25.28 -26.58 26.64
C PRO A 676 25.77 -27.90 26.03
N ALA A 677 24.95 -28.55 25.19
CA ALA A 677 25.27 -29.86 24.63
C ALA A 677 26.43 -29.77 23.62
N ALA A 678 27.47 -30.59 23.79
CA ALA A 678 28.61 -30.60 22.88
C ALA A 678 28.23 -30.88 21.40
N ALA A 679 27.15 -31.65 21.17
CA ALA A 679 26.64 -31.93 19.82
C ALA A 679 25.93 -30.73 19.16
N ALA A 680 25.59 -29.71 19.95
CA ALA A 680 24.99 -28.45 19.51
C ALA A 680 25.79 -27.28 20.08
N GLY A 681 27.13 -27.38 20.13
CA GLY A 681 27.98 -26.29 20.63
C GLY A 681 28.02 -25.08 19.67
N VAL A 682 27.71 -25.32 18.39
CA VAL A 682 27.51 -24.34 17.34
C VAL A 682 26.40 -24.88 16.44
N VAL A 683 25.43 -24.04 16.07
CA VAL A 683 24.26 -24.47 15.28
C VAL A 683 23.97 -23.51 14.13
N ASP A 684 23.43 -24.07 13.05
CA ASP A 684 22.81 -23.33 11.97
C ASP A 684 21.28 -23.30 12.17
N LEU A 685 20.66 -22.17 11.85
CA LEU A 685 19.21 -22.01 11.90
C LEU A 685 18.63 -21.93 10.49
N TRP A 686 17.57 -22.68 10.25
CA TRP A 686 16.88 -22.77 8.96
C TRP A 686 15.43 -22.34 9.09
N ALA A 687 14.95 -21.49 8.18
CA ALA A 687 13.55 -21.15 8.04
C ALA A 687 12.89 -22.00 6.95
N ASN A 688 11.71 -22.55 7.28
CA ASN A 688 10.85 -23.38 6.46
C ASN A 688 11.55 -24.59 5.82
N ASN A 689 12.65 -25.07 6.41
CA ASN A 689 13.50 -26.13 5.86
C ASN A 689 14.03 -25.82 4.44
N VAL A 690 14.22 -24.53 4.11
CA VAL A 690 14.68 -24.11 2.77
C VAL A 690 15.78 -23.08 2.85
N VAL A 691 15.62 -22.06 3.70
CA VAL A 691 16.55 -20.93 3.76
C VAL A 691 17.31 -21.01 5.06
N LYS A 692 18.64 -21.05 5.00
CA LYS A 692 19.46 -20.86 6.19
C LYS A 692 19.41 -19.37 6.57
N VAL A 693 18.98 -19.08 7.80
CA VAL A 693 18.76 -17.72 8.31
C VAL A 693 19.82 -17.26 9.29
N GLU A 694 20.55 -18.19 9.91
CA GLU A 694 21.73 -17.89 10.72
C GLU A 694 22.76 -19.02 10.56
N GLU A 695 24.04 -18.68 10.45
CA GLU A 695 25.15 -19.63 10.34
C GLU A 695 26.05 -19.57 11.58
N ASP A 696 26.56 -20.71 12.01
CA ASP A 696 27.60 -20.79 13.03
C ASP A 696 27.26 -20.10 14.37
N LEU A 697 25.98 -20.13 14.80
CA LEU A 697 25.56 -19.52 16.06
C LEU A 697 26.10 -20.34 17.24
N ALA A 698 27.13 -19.81 17.91
CA ALA A 698 27.84 -20.50 18.99
C ALA A 698 27.06 -20.53 20.32
N PHE A 699 27.34 -21.52 21.16
CA PHE A 699 26.80 -21.57 22.52
C PHE A 699 27.19 -20.29 23.30
N GLN A 700 26.21 -19.72 24.01
CA GLN A 700 26.33 -18.46 24.76
C GLN A 700 26.59 -17.23 23.89
N SER A 701 26.15 -17.23 22.62
CA SER A 701 26.12 -16.06 21.76
C SER A 701 24.69 -15.70 21.31
N ALA A 702 24.56 -14.50 20.75
CA ALA A 702 23.31 -14.00 20.19
C ALA A 702 23.57 -13.30 18.86
N THR A 703 22.55 -13.27 18.01
CA THR A 703 22.53 -12.43 16.82
C THR A 703 22.32 -10.96 17.22
N GLY A 704 22.58 -10.05 16.28
CA GLY A 704 21.93 -8.75 16.30
C GLY A 704 20.43 -8.87 16.00
N LEU A 705 19.81 -7.73 15.70
CA LEU A 705 18.42 -7.65 15.29
C LEU A 705 18.26 -8.10 13.83
N VAL A 706 17.39 -9.09 13.60
CA VAL A 706 17.08 -9.62 12.27
C VAL A 706 15.59 -9.47 11.99
N TYR A 707 15.23 -9.08 10.76
CA TYR A 707 13.84 -8.95 10.34
C TYR A 707 13.28 -10.27 9.82
N TYR A 708 12.15 -10.70 10.39
CA TYR A 708 11.37 -11.85 9.90
C TYR A 708 9.99 -11.39 9.43
N PRO A 709 9.46 -11.95 8.32
CA PRO A 709 8.10 -11.64 7.89
C PRO A 709 7.06 -11.99 8.95
N THR A 710 6.07 -11.13 9.15
CA THR A 710 4.96 -11.36 10.08
C THR A 710 3.77 -11.96 9.36
N ARG A 711 2.74 -12.36 10.12
CA ARG A 711 1.44 -12.86 9.61
C ARG A 711 1.50 -14.16 8.80
N ILE A 712 2.70 -14.73 8.61
CA ILE A 712 2.92 -16.02 7.94
C ILE A 712 3.53 -17.03 8.92
N PRO A 713 3.13 -18.32 8.86
CA PRO A 713 3.75 -19.35 9.68
C PRO A 713 5.17 -19.66 9.17
N ILE A 714 6.14 -19.63 10.07
CA ILE A 714 7.56 -19.94 9.81
C ILE A 714 7.98 -21.13 10.68
N THR A 715 8.33 -22.26 10.06
CA THR A 715 8.96 -23.39 10.76
C THR A 715 10.46 -23.12 10.92
N LEU A 716 10.95 -23.05 12.15
CA LEU A 716 12.38 -22.95 12.40
C LEU A 716 12.97 -24.35 12.67
N GLY A 717 14.02 -24.68 11.93
CA GLY A 717 14.81 -25.90 12.06
C GLY A 717 16.23 -25.59 12.51
N VAL A 718 16.85 -26.53 13.21
CA VAL A 718 18.22 -26.38 13.72
C VAL A 718 19.08 -27.52 13.21
N ALA A 719 20.26 -27.18 12.71
CA ALA A 719 21.23 -28.10 12.14
C ALA A 719 22.62 -27.92 12.80
N PRO A 720 23.55 -28.88 12.64
CA PRO A 720 24.94 -28.68 13.05
C PRO A 720 25.59 -27.54 12.26
N ALA A 721 26.68 -26.99 12.80
CA ALA A 721 27.44 -25.87 12.22
C ALA A 721 27.95 -26.08 10.78
N ASP A 722 28.16 -27.32 10.34
CA ASP A 722 28.64 -27.64 8.99
C ASP A 722 27.51 -27.99 8.01
N SER A 723 26.27 -27.57 8.30
CA SER A 723 25.12 -27.88 7.46
C SER A 723 25.12 -27.08 6.17
N ASP A 724 25.14 -27.75 5.02
CA ASP A 724 25.02 -27.10 3.70
C ASP A 724 23.66 -27.39 3.04
N ASP A 725 22.88 -28.33 3.60
CA ASP A 725 21.62 -28.82 3.04
C ASP A 725 20.53 -28.94 4.12
N PRO A 726 19.24 -28.62 3.80
CA PRO A 726 18.14 -28.79 4.76
C PRO A 726 17.95 -30.21 5.29
N SER A 727 18.49 -31.25 4.63
CA SER A 727 18.45 -32.62 5.14
C SER A 727 19.34 -32.84 6.37
N ASP A 728 20.24 -31.92 6.68
CA ASP A 728 21.08 -31.93 7.88
C ASP A 728 20.35 -31.37 9.12
N ILE A 729 19.12 -30.86 8.96
CA ILE A 729 18.28 -30.38 10.06
C ILE A 729 18.02 -31.55 11.03
N LEU A 730 18.49 -31.39 12.27
CA LEU A 730 18.40 -32.41 13.31
C LEU A 730 16.99 -32.48 13.89
N PHE A 731 16.34 -31.33 14.04
CA PHE A 731 14.96 -31.23 14.48
C PHE A 731 14.33 -29.92 14.00
N ASN A 732 13.01 -29.93 13.91
CA ASN A 732 12.18 -28.76 13.64
C ASN A 732 11.37 -28.43 14.89
N LEU A 733 11.05 -27.15 15.06
CA LEU A 733 9.94 -26.78 15.95
C LEU A 733 8.67 -27.54 15.51
N PRO A 734 7.96 -28.18 16.46
CA PRO A 734 6.75 -28.93 16.14
C PRO A 734 5.63 -28.04 15.59
N ASP A 735 5.56 -26.79 16.08
CA ASP A 735 4.58 -25.80 15.66
C ASP A 735 5.30 -24.59 14.99
N PRO A 736 4.83 -24.11 13.82
CA PRO A 736 5.37 -22.91 13.19
C PRO A 736 5.15 -21.66 14.06
N VAL A 737 6.13 -20.75 14.02
CA VAL A 737 6.05 -19.44 14.66
C VAL A 737 5.32 -18.46 13.75
N ILE A 738 4.41 -17.66 14.30
CA ILE A 738 3.81 -16.54 13.60
C ILE A 738 4.25 -15.27 14.33
N PHE A 739 5.15 -14.51 13.72
CA PHE A 739 5.58 -13.23 14.28
C PHE A 739 4.45 -12.20 14.19
N GLU A 740 4.28 -11.45 15.26
CA GLU A 740 3.26 -10.41 15.39
C GLU A 740 3.78 -9.04 14.92
N ASP A 741 2.91 -8.28 14.27
CA ASP A 741 3.23 -6.92 13.85
C ASP A 741 3.52 -6.02 15.07
N GLY A 742 4.55 -5.19 14.94
CA GLY A 742 4.90 -4.20 15.94
C GLY A 742 5.49 -4.78 17.23
N LYS A 743 5.75 -6.09 17.27
CA LYS A 743 6.36 -6.77 18.42
C LYS A 743 7.82 -7.11 18.13
N TYR A 744 8.65 -6.99 19.16
CA TYR A 744 10.01 -7.52 19.19
C TYR A 744 9.98 -8.92 19.81
N HIS A 745 10.71 -9.85 19.20
CA HIS A 745 10.75 -11.24 19.64
C HIS A 745 12.17 -11.64 20.05
N VAL A 746 12.28 -12.44 21.10
CA VAL A 746 13.54 -13.11 21.44
C VAL A 746 13.31 -14.61 21.35
N ILE A 747 14.15 -15.30 20.59
CA ILE A 747 14.11 -16.75 20.47
C ILE A 747 15.40 -17.32 21.06
N ILE A 748 15.27 -18.24 22.02
CA ILE A 748 16.38 -18.86 22.71
C ILE A 748 16.43 -20.35 22.34
N ALA A 749 17.46 -20.75 21.60
CA ALA A 749 17.75 -22.14 21.32
C ALA A 749 18.35 -22.81 22.56
N ASN A 750 17.54 -23.59 23.26
CA ASN A 750 17.82 -24.08 24.61
C ASN A 750 17.67 -25.61 24.73
N GLY A 751 18.18 -26.19 25.82
CA GLY A 751 18.02 -27.62 26.11
C GLY A 751 19.12 -28.52 25.55
N ILE A 752 18.92 -29.84 25.61
CA ILE A 752 19.92 -30.84 25.22
C ILE A 752 19.31 -31.77 24.15
N PRO A 753 19.91 -31.89 22.94
CA PRO A 753 19.38 -32.78 21.90
C PRO A 753 19.32 -34.23 22.37
N GLY A 754 18.14 -34.85 22.27
CA GLY A 754 17.91 -36.24 22.65
C GLY A 754 17.71 -36.50 24.14
N ASP A 755 17.76 -35.47 24.98
CA ASP A 755 17.35 -35.55 26.38
C ASP A 755 15.82 -35.55 26.50
N ALA A 756 15.27 -36.37 27.41
CA ALA A 756 13.84 -36.54 27.55
C ALA A 756 13.20 -35.56 28.54
N ASP A 757 13.99 -35.05 29.50
CA ASP A 757 13.52 -34.18 30.58
C ASP A 757 13.69 -32.71 30.19
N THR A 758 14.77 -32.38 29.46
CA THR A 758 15.04 -31.06 28.89
C THR A 758 15.46 -31.18 27.42
N PRO A 759 14.53 -31.54 26.52
CA PRO A 759 14.83 -31.67 25.09
C PRO A 759 15.28 -30.32 24.51
N PHE A 760 15.99 -30.37 23.37
CA PHE A 760 16.30 -29.14 22.65
C PHE A 760 15.01 -28.50 22.13
N GLU A 761 14.83 -27.21 22.42
CA GLU A 761 13.67 -26.41 22.07
C GLU A 761 14.07 -24.98 21.66
N LEU A 762 13.15 -24.26 21.02
CA LEU A 762 13.28 -22.81 20.84
C LEU A 762 12.26 -22.13 21.74
N ALA A 763 12.71 -21.53 22.83
CA ALA A 763 11.87 -20.74 23.73
C ALA A 763 11.66 -19.34 23.14
N ILE A 764 10.41 -18.89 23.03
CA ILE A 764 10.07 -17.63 22.35
C ILE A 764 9.46 -16.68 23.37
N ASN A 765 10.04 -15.49 23.50
CA ASN A 765 9.47 -14.38 24.23
C ASN A 765 8.82 -13.40 23.25
N THR A 766 7.48 -13.36 23.24
CA THR A 766 6.66 -12.46 22.41
C THR A 766 6.40 -11.10 23.07
N GLU A 767 6.77 -10.95 24.34
CA GLU A 767 6.59 -9.72 25.12
C GLU A 767 7.94 -9.04 25.39
N ALA A 768 8.97 -9.36 24.60
CA ALA A 768 10.26 -8.73 24.73
C ALA A 768 10.19 -7.25 24.32
N ASN A 769 10.85 -6.40 25.10
CA ASN A 769 11.04 -4.99 24.76
C ASN A 769 12.43 -4.80 24.14
N LEU A 770 12.55 -3.81 23.24
CA LEU A 770 13.84 -3.39 22.69
C LEU A 770 14.51 -2.32 23.56
N PHE A 771 13.69 -1.40 24.09
CA PHE A 771 14.12 -0.26 24.88
C PHE A 771 13.51 -0.33 26.28
N ALA A 772 14.26 0.20 27.25
CA ALA A 772 13.76 0.37 28.60
C ALA A 772 12.69 1.47 28.65
N PRO A 773 11.73 1.43 29.60
CA PRO A 773 10.69 2.44 29.73
C PRO A 773 11.22 3.85 30.06
N ASN A 774 12.49 3.97 30.45
CA ASN A 774 13.17 5.25 30.58
C ASN A 774 14.65 5.13 30.19
N ALA A 775 15.20 6.21 29.63
CA ALA A 775 16.58 6.28 29.13
C ALA A 775 17.68 6.20 30.21
N GLN A 776 17.34 6.20 31.50
CA GLN A 776 18.31 6.12 32.61
C GLN A 776 18.30 4.76 33.31
N SER A 777 17.47 3.83 32.87
CA SER A 777 17.34 2.48 33.42
C SER A 777 17.62 1.43 32.37
N ILE A 778 17.80 0.21 32.82
CA ILE A 778 17.98 -1.00 32.03
C ILE A 778 16.78 -1.88 32.34
N ASP A 779 16.08 -2.31 31.29
CA ASP A 779 15.04 -3.32 31.42
C ASP A 779 15.67 -4.71 31.25
N VAL A 780 15.20 -5.72 31.97
CA VAL A 780 15.80 -7.07 31.92
C VAL A 780 14.71 -8.13 31.90
N SER A 781 14.70 -8.95 30.85
CA SER A 781 13.89 -10.16 30.76
C SER A 781 14.77 -11.36 31.09
N LEU A 782 14.57 -11.99 32.25
CA LEU A 782 15.31 -13.18 32.66
C LEU A 782 14.70 -14.43 32.01
N PHE A 783 15.55 -15.40 31.68
CA PHE A 783 15.19 -16.73 31.19
C PHE A 783 15.97 -17.80 31.95
N HIS A 784 15.29 -18.82 32.48
CA HIS A 784 15.95 -19.96 33.11
C HIS A 784 16.30 -21.01 32.05
N GLY A 785 17.52 -20.90 31.54
CA GLY A 785 18.00 -21.73 30.46
C GLY A 785 18.85 -22.94 30.89
N SER A 786 19.04 -23.21 32.19
CA SER A 786 19.97 -24.27 32.63
C SER A 786 19.29 -25.65 32.63
N PRO A 787 19.63 -26.56 31.69
CA PRO A 787 18.96 -27.85 31.59
C PRO A 787 19.23 -28.74 32.80
N ASN A 788 18.25 -29.56 33.19
CA ASN A 788 18.29 -30.46 34.34
C ASN A 788 18.51 -29.78 35.72
N ALA A 789 18.58 -28.46 35.79
CA ALA A 789 18.57 -27.74 37.06
C ALA A 789 17.16 -27.72 37.66
N PRO A 790 17.01 -27.77 39.01
CA PRO A 790 15.72 -27.47 39.64
C PRO A 790 15.32 -26.01 39.38
N ALA A 791 14.08 -25.66 39.76
CA ALA A 791 13.70 -24.25 39.86
C ALA A 791 14.67 -23.52 40.80
N VAL A 792 14.92 -22.24 40.52
CA VAL A 792 15.88 -21.40 41.27
C VAL A 792 15.24 -20.13 41.82
N ASP A 793 15.73 -19.66 42.96
CA ASP A 793 15.48 -18.32 43.47
C ASP A 793 16.71 -17.45 43.17
N ILE A 794 16.50 -16.26 42.60
CA ILE A 794 17.56 -15.30 42.30
C ILE A 794 17.33 -14.04 43.14
N VAL A 795 18.31 -13.67 43.95
CA VAL A 795 18.22 -12.53 44.88
C VAL A 795 19.34 -11.53 44.59
N ALA A 796 19.00 -10.25 44.41
CA ALA A 796 20.00 -9.19 44.35
C ALA A 796 20.41 -8.80 45.76
N ARG A 797 21.62 -9.20 46.18
CA ARG A 797 22.13 -9.00 47.54
C ARG A 797 22.16 -7.52 47.94
N ASP A 798 22.57 -6.65 47.02
CA ASP A 798 22.72 -5.21 47.29
C ASP A 798 21.38 -4.47 47.38
N LEU A 799 20.37 -4.98 46.67
CA LEU A 799 19.02 -4.44 46.69
C LEU A 799 18.17 -5.04 47.81
N MET A 800 18.60 -6.18 48.39
CA MET A 800 17.83 -7.00 49.32
C MET A 800 16.43 -7.35 48.77
N LEU A 801 16.35 -7.59 47.45
CA LEU A 801 15.12 -7.90 46.74
C LEU A 801 15.25 -9.20 45.94
N PRO A 802 14.23 -10.08 45.95
CA PRO A 802 14.18 -11.19 45.03
C PRO A 802 13.97 -10.66 43.61
N LEU A 803 14.80 -11.10 42.67
CA LEU A 803 14.67 -10.84 41.25
C LEU A 803 13.73 -11.85 40.58
N ALA A 804 13.84 -13.13 40.95
CA ALA A 804 12.95 -14.20 40.51
C ALA A 804 12.78 -15.22 41.65
N ASN A 805 11.56 -15.75 41.85
CA ASN A 805 11.27 -16.76 42.86
C ASN A 805 10.62 -17.98 42.21
N ASP A 806 10.98 -19.18 42.64
CA ASP A 806 10.53 -20.46 42.09
C ASP A 806 10.65 -20.49 40.55
N PHE A 807 11.75 -19.93 40.03
CA PHE A 807 11.95 -19.71 38.61
C PHE A 807 12.27 -21.04 37.93
N ALA A 808 11.28 -21.60 37.24
CA ALA A 808 11.36 -22.93 36.62
C ALA A 808 12.07 -22.90 35.26
N TYR A 809 12.65 -24.03 34.85
CA TYR A 809 13.34 -24.18 33.56
C TYR A 809 12.39 -23.84 32.39
N GLY A 810 12.87 -23.05 31.44
CA GLY A 810 12.10 -22.64 30.25
C GLY A 810 11.18 -21.43 30.46
N GLU A 811 11.07 -20.90 31.69
CA GLU A 811 10.24 -19.73 31.99
C GLU A 811 10.99 -18.41 31.71
N PHE A 812 10.21 -17.37 31.41
CA PHE A 812 10.67 -15.97 31.34
C PHE A 812 10.12 -15.17 32.54
N GLU A 813 10.93 -14.29 33.11
CA GLU A 813 10.53 -13.36 34.17
C GLU A 813 10.99 -11.94 33.82
N GLN A 814 10.05 -11.00 33.75
CA GLN A 814 10.38 -9.60 33.51
C GLN A 814 10.73 -8.89 34.82
N LEU A 815 11.96 -8.37 34.91
CA LEU A 815 12.38 -7.59 36.08
C LEU A 815 11.82 -6.17 36.04
N ALA A 816 11.71 -5.56 37.23
CA ALA A 816 11.53 -4.12 37.31
C ALA A 816 12.79 -3.41 36.79
N ALA A 817 12.61 -2.33 36.04
CA ALA A 817 13.72 -1.57 35.46
C ALA A 817 14.77 -1.16 36.52
N LEU A 818 16.04 -1.49 36.25
CA LEU A 818 17.17 -1.32 37.17
C LEU A 818 18.04 -0.13 36.72
N PRO A 819 18.60 0.67 37.64
CA PRO A 819 19.63 1.64 37.25
C PRO A 819 20.92 0.91 36.79
N PRO A 820 21.71 1.47 35.87
CA PRO A 820 23.03 0.92 35.54
C PRO A 820 23.94 0.86 36.78
N ASN A 821 24.41 -0.33 37.14
CA ASN A 821 25.31 -0.58 38.26
C ASN A 821 25.91 -2.00 38.19
N ASN A 822 26.85 -2.32 39.08
CA ASN A 822 27.24 -3.70 39.39
C ASN A 822 26.27 -4.26 40.45
N TYR A 823 25.67 -5.40 40.16
CA TYR A 823 24.76 -6.10 41.06
C TYR A 823 25.32 -7.48 41.43
N TYR A 824 25.22 -7.86 42.69
CA TYR A 824 25.56 -9.22 43.13
C TYR A 824 24.29 -10.09 43.20
N ALA A 825 24.12 -10.96 42.20
CA ALA A 825 23.00 -11.89 42.10
C ALA A 825 23.34 -13.22 42.77
N GLU A 826 22.68 -13.54 43.87
CA GLU A 826 22.78 -14.81 44.58
C GLU A 826 21.74 -15.79 44.03
N VAL A 827 22.18 -16.99 43.63
CA VAL A 827 21.32 -18.04 43.07
C VAL A 827 21.20 -19.18 44.06
N TYR A 828 19.95 -19.58 44.34
CA TYR A 828 19.60 -20.68 45.24
C TYR A 828 18.70 -21.68 44.50
N PRO A 829 18.73 -22.98 44.84
CA PRO A 829 17.64 -23.88 44.47
C PRO A 829 16.36 -23.42 45.16
N ALA A 830 15.22 -23.46 44.47
CA ALA A 830 13.95 -22.93 44.97
C ALA A 830 13.60 -23.52 46.35
N GLY A 831 13.34 -22.65 47.32
CA GLY A 831 13.00 -23.04 48.69
C GLY A 831 14.16 -23.62 49.52
N SER A 832 15.41 -23.49 49.06
CA SER A 832 16.63 -23.88 49.78
C SER A 832 17.42 -22.66 50.22
N GLU A 833 18.03 -22.71 51.40
CA GLU A 833 18.99 -21.68 51.86
C GLU A 833 20.43 -21.94 51.39
N SER A 834 20.66 -23.06 50.68
CA SER A 834 21.99 -23.41 50.16
C SER A 834 22.32 -22.61 48.91
N LEU A 835 23.28 -21.68 49.03
CA LEU A 835 23.78 -20.86 47.94
C LEU A 835 24.49 -21.72 46.89
N VAL A 836 24.10 -21.59 45.62
CA VAL A 836 24.77 -22.26 44.49
C VAL A 836 25.95 -21.43 43.98
N ALA A 837 25.69 -20.14 43.72
CA ALA A 837 26.70 -19.20 43.22
C ALA A 837 26.26 -17.76 43.50
N THR A 838 27.22 -16.85 43.57
CA THR A 838 26.99 -15.40 43.51
C THR A 838 27.64 -14.87 42.24
N PHE A 839 26.91 -14.05 41.48
CA PHE A 839 27.39 -13.46 40.24
C PHE A 839 27.45 -11.94 40.36
N GLU A 840 28.65 -11.37 40.25
CA GLU A 840 28.82 -9.95 39.99
C GLU A 840 28.41 -9.67 38.54
N SER A 841 27.26 -9.03 38.38
CA SER A 841 26.61 -8.73 37.11
C SER A 841 26.85 -7.26 36.77
N PRO A 842 27.85 -6.94 35.92
CA PRO A 842 28.13 -5.57 35.54
C PRO A 842 27.10 -5.11 34.51
N LEU A 843 26.19 -4.22 34.88
CA LEU A 843 25.26 -3.59 33.94
C LEU A 843 25.72 -2.14 33.70
N PRO A 844 26.63 -1.90 32.75
CA PRO A 844 27.34 -0.63 32.61
C PRO A 844 26.41 0.50 32.16
N PRO A 845 26.79 1.78 32.36
CA PRO A 845 26.04 2.93 31.86
C PRO A 845 25.75 2.93 30.35
N SER A 846 26.56 2.21 29.55
CA SER A 846 26.33 2.04 28.10
C SER A 846 25.09 1.22 27.78
N SER A 847 24.54 0.45 28.73
CA SER A 847 23.31 -0.32 28.57
C SER A 847 22.05 0.48 28.93
N ALA A 848 22.19 1.72 29.43
CA ALA A 848 21.04 2.55 29.82
C ALA A 848 20.12 2.85 28.63
N GLY A 849 18.81 2.70 28.83
CA GLY A 849 17.79 2.85 27.80
C GLY A 849 17.52 1.57 26.99
N LEU A 850 18.29 0.50 27.18
CA LEU A 850 18.09 -0.78 26.50
C LEU A 850 17.36 -1.79 27.38
N SER A 851 16.72 -2.75 26.72
CA SER A 851 16.21 -3.96 27.34
C SER A 851 17.16 -5.13 27.04
N LEU A 852 17.63 -5.81 28.08
CA LEU A 852 18.57 -6.93 27.98
C LEU A 852 17.85 -8.26 28.25
N VAL A 853 18.32 -9.34 27.63
CA VAL A 853 17.86 -10.70 27.95
C VAL A 853 18.87 -11.35 28.88
N GLY A 854 18.50 -11.58 30.14
CA GLY A 854 19.34 -12.31 31.08
C GLY A 854 19.07 -13.81 30.99
N VAL A 855 20.09 -14.65 30.90
CA VAL A 855 19.95 -16.10 30.77
C VAL A 855 20.74 -16.80 31.86
N VAL A 856 20.06 -17.62 32.67
CA VAL A 856 20.71 -18.62 33.53
C VAL A 856 21.17 -19.76 32.61
N SER A 857 22.47 -19.80 32.31
CA SER A 857 23.08 -20.66 31.31
C SER A 857 23.90 -21.79 31.96
N GLY A 858 24.31 -22.79 31.18
CA GLY A 858 25.18 -23.88 31.64
C GLY A 858 24.45 -24.95 32.46
N LEU A 859 25.20 -25.76 33.20
CA LEU A 859 24.72 -26.92 33.95
C LEU A 859 25.03 -26.78 35.44
N LEU A 860 24.06 -27.12 36.30
CA LEU A 860 24.27 -27.12 37.74
C LEU A 860 25.25 -28.22 38.16
N GLY A 861 26.42 -27.83 38.65
CA GLY A 861 27.44 -28.74 39.18
C GLY A 861 28.19 -29.58 38.12
N GLN A 862 28.09 -29.23 36.84
CA GLN A 862 28.76 -29.93 35.72
C GLN A 862 29.37 -28.92 34.74
N ASP A 863 30.31 -29.35 33.89
CA ASP A 863 30.84 -28.50 32.81
C ASP A 863 29.95 -28.54 31.56
N PRO A 864 29.63 -27.40 30.91
CA PRO A 864 29.96 -26.03 31.34
C PRO A 864 29.15 -25.62 32.57
N PRO A 865 29.76 -24.96 33.58
CA PRO A 865 29.11 -24.67 34.85
C PRO A 865 28.01 -23.63 34.70
N LEU A 866 27.05 -23.64 35.64
CA LEU A 866 25.98 -22.66 35.72
C LEU A 866 26.55 -21.23 35.70
N ASP A 867 25.99 -20.38 34.85
CA ASP A 867 26.44 -19.01 34.60
C ASP A 867 25.25 -18.07 34.42
N LEU A 868 25.49 -16.76 34.53
CA LEU A 868 24.49 -15.73 34.28
C LEU A 868 25.00 -14.76 33.21
N LEU A 869 24.29 -14.72 32.07
CA LEU A 869 24.67 -13.92 30.91
C LEU A 869 23.58 -12.90 30.60
N PHE A 870 23.96 -11.73 30.10
CA PHE A 870 23.01 -10.74 29.60
C PHE A 870 23.31 -10.42 28.14
N PHE A 871 22.30 -10.50 27.29
CA PHE A 871 22.40 -10.24 25.86
C PHE A 871 21.74 -8.90 25.56
N SER A 872 22.48 -8.01 24.91
CA SER A 872 21.92 -6.76 24.39
C SER A 872 21.27 -6.99 23.02
N PRO A 873 20.35 -6.11 22.57
CA PRO A 873 19.74 -6.24 21.25
C PRO A 873 20.72 -6.24 20.07
N THR A 874 21.93 -5.69 20.25
CA THR A 874 22.98 -5.68 19.22
C THR A 874 23.76 -7.00 19.14
N GLY A 875 23.46 -7.96 20.02
CA GLY A 875 24.15 -9.25 20.12
C GLY A 875 25.36 -9.24 21.07
N GLU A 876 25.69 -8.11 21.71
CA GLU A 876 26.76 -8.06 22.71
C GLU A 876 26.39 -8.88 23.96
N VAL A 877 27.33 -9.72 24.43
CA VAL A 877 27.17 -10.58 25.60
C VAL A 877 27.93 -9.99 26.78
N ILE A 878 27.21 -9.72 27.87
CA ILE A 878 27.75 -9.32 29.16
C ILE A 878 27.72 -10.55 30.06
N ARG A 879 28.89 -11.10 30.38
CA ARG A 879 29.02 -12.26 31.28
C ARG A 879 29.19 -11.79 32.72
N ALA A 880 28.35 -12.29 33.62
CA ALA A 880 28.52 -12.04 35.05
C ALA A 880 29.73 -12.83 35.58
N THR A 881 30.48 -12.23 36.52
CA THR A 881 31.66 -12.87 37.12
C THR A 881 31.22 -13.64 38.36
N PRO A 882 31.44 -14.96 38.46
CA PRO A 882 31.13 -15.69 39.67
C PRO A 882 32.12 -15.33 40.78
N VAL A 883 31.62 -15.10 41.99
CA VAL A 883 32.39 -14.64 43.14
C VAL A 883 32.04 -15.41 44.42
N ALA A 884 33.00 -15.44 45.36
CA ALA A 884 32.84 -15.93 46.72
C ALA A 884 33.18 -14.82 47.71
N GLN A 885 32.49 -14.80 48.85
CA GLN A 885 32.80 -13.86 49.92
C GLN A 885 33.99 -14.36 50.75
N VAL A 886 34.99 -13.51 50.96
CA VAL A 886 36.20 -13.85 51.70
C VAL A 886 36.51 -12.78 52.73
N GLN A 887 36.69 -13.17 53.99
CA GLN A 887 37.26 -12.32 55.03
C GLN A 887 38.71 -12.75 55.28
N VAL A 888 39.62 -11.78 55.28
CA VAL A 888 41.02 -12.01 55.60
C VAL A 888 41.34 -11.42 56.97
N ILE A 889 42.00 -12.19 57.84
CA ILE A 889 42.42 -11.79 59.18
C ILE A 889 43.94 -11.91 59.29
N HIS A 890 44.61 -10.84 59.73
CA HIS A 890 46.04 -10.87 59.97
C HIS A 890 46.34 -11.34 61.41
N ASN A 891 46.77 -12.58 61.60
CA ASN A 891 47.13 -13.13 62.91
C ASN A 891 48.58 -13.63 63.01
N SER A 892 49.44 -13.24 62.08
CA SER A 892 50.88 -13.52 62.11
C SER A 892 51.61 -12.41 62.90
N PRO A 893 52.30 -12.73 64.01
CA PRO A 893 52.95 -11.72 64.84
C PRO A 893 54.17 -11.08 64.15
N THR A 894 54.00 -9.84 63.70
CA THR A 894 55.02 -8.93 63.10
C THR A 894 55.68 -9.40 61.77
N PRO A 895 55.93 -8.47 60.81
CA PRO A 895 55.52 -7.06 60.73
C PRO A 895 54.19 -6.84 59.97
N THR A 896 53.72 -5.60 59.87
CA THR A 896 52.71 -5.16 58.87
C THR A 896 53.14 -5.57 57.47
N VAL A 897 52.19 -6.04 56.65
CA VAL A 897 52.47 -6.61 55.33
C VAL A 897 51.65 -5.97 54.22
N ASP A 898 52.19 -5.95 53.01
CA ASP A 898 51.42 -5.73 51.81
C ASP A 898 50.99 -7.08 51.24
N VAL A 899 49.71 -7.22 50.89
CA VAL A 899 49.17 -8.41 50.22
C VAL A 899 48.95 -8.10 48.75
N TYR A 900 49.57 -8.88 47.88
CA TYR A 900 49.43 -8.80 46.43
C TYR A 900 48.57 -9.95 45.91
N ALA A 901 47.69 -9.67 44.95
CA ALA A 901 46.94 -10.64 44.17
C ALA A 901 47.28 -10.51 42.68
N ASN A 902 47.74 -11.59 42.05
CA ASN A 902 48.19 -11.63 40.65
C ASN A 902 49.21 -10.52 40.30
N GLY A 903 50.04 -10.14 41.28
CA GLY A 903 51.08 -9.10 41.13
C GLY A 903 50.62 -7.67 41.42
N ASN A 904 49.32 -7.42 41.60
CA ASN A 904 48.77 -6.12 41.99
C ASN A 904 48.56 -6.06 43.50
N ILE A 905 48.75 -4.89 44.12
CA ILE A 905 48.50 -4.72 45.56
C ILE A 905 46.99 -4.83 45.84
N LEU A 906 46.60 -5.74 46.72
CA LEU A 906 45.22 -6.01 47.13
C LEU A 906 44.93 -5.36 48.49
N LEU A 907 45.78 -5.60 49.50
CA LEU A 907 45.66 -5.00 50.82
C LEU A 907 47.00 -4.31 51.17
N PRO A 908 47.08 -2.97 51.08
CA PRO A 908 48.26 -2.22 51.48
C PRO A 908 48.35 -2.08 53.00
N ASP A 909 49.56 -2.12 53.55
CA ASP A 909 49.83 -1.90 54.98
C ASP A 909 48.90 -2.69 55.91
N PHE A 910 48.62 -3.97 55.59
CA PHE A 910 47.70 -4.81 56.35
C PHE A 910 48.30 -5.16 57.73
N GLU A 911 47.80 -4.50 58.77
CA GLU A 911 48.35 -4.54 60.12
C GLU A 911 48.00 -5.84 60.87
N PHE A 912 48.90 -6.28 61.75
CA PHE A 912 48.64 -7.40 62.66
C PHE A 912 47.40 -7.13 63.54
N ARG A 913 46.58 -8.16 63.76
CA ARG A 913 45.30 -8.12 64.51
C ARG A 913 44.19 -7.28 63.86
N THR A 914 44.26 -7.09 62.55
CA THR A 914 43.17 -6.49 61.78
C THR A 914 42.47 -7.53 60.91
N ALA A 915 41.25 -7.21 60.48
CA ALA A 915 40.46 -8.02 59.57
C ALA A 915 39.89 -7.14 58.45
N THR A 916 39.67 -7.72 57.29
CA THR A 916 38.86 -7.10 56.24
C THR A 916 37.37 -7.31 56.53
N PRO A 917 36.46 -6.47 56.02
CA PRO A 917 35.10 -6.94 55.77
C PRO A 917 35.15 -8.16 54.82
N PHE A 918 34.06 -8.92 54.74
CA PHE A 918 33.90 -9.85 53.63
C PHE A 918 33.95 -9.08 52.30
N VAL A 919 34.87 -9.48 51.42
CA VAL A 919 35.03 -8.95 50.07
C VAL A 919 34.71 -10.03 49.05
N ASP A 920 34.15 -9.66 47.91
CA ASP A 920 33.88 -10.60 46.82
C ASP A 920 35.14 -10.81 45.98
N LEU A 921 35.55 -12.06 45.85
CA LEU A 921 36.69 -12.47 45.02
C LEU A 921 36.23 -13.47 43.96
N PRO A 922 36.74 -13.38 42.72
CA PRO A 922 36.37 -14.30 41.66
C PRO A 922 36.58 -15.77 42.02
N THR A 923 35.62 -16.61 41.67
CA THR A 923 35.71 -18.07 41.74
C THR A 923 36.09 -18.64 40.38
N ARG A 924 36.37 -19.96 40.31
CA ARG A 924 36.71 -20.72 39.08
C ARG A 924 38.01 -20.30 38.39
N THR A 925 38.55 -19.12 38.67
CA THR A 925 39.85 -18.63 38.18
C THR A 925 40.90 -18.74 39.28
N ALA A 926 42.05 -19.32 38.94
CA ALA A 926 43.20 -19.34 39.83
C ALA A 926 43.82 -17.95 39.97
N PHE A 927 44.14 -17.55 41.21
CA PHE A 927 44.92 -16.34 41.47
C PHE A 927 46.07 -16.62 42.45
N ASP A 928 47.16 -15.89 42.27
CA ASP A 928 48.37 -15.97 43.07
C ASP A 928 48.33 -14.91 44.18
N ILE A 929 48.48 -15.33 45.42
CA ILE A 929 48.62 -14.43 46.57
C ILE A 929 50.10 -14.34 46.94
N ALA A 930 50.62 -13.12 47.14
CA ALA A 930 51.95 -12.92 47.70
C ALA A 930 51.90 -11.95 48.86
N VAL A 931 52.71 -12.20 49.89
CA VAL A 931 52.78 -11.34 51.08
C VAL A 931 54.19 -10.76 51.15
N ALA A 932 54.30 -9.44 51.19
CA ALA A 932 55.55 -8.70 51.25
C ALA A 932 55.58 -7.80 52.50
N PRO A 933 56.74 -7.28 52.93
CA PRO A 933 56.77 -6.30 54.01
C PRO A 933 55.95 -5.05 53.64
N GLY A 934 55.30 -4.38 54.60
CA GLY A 934 54.44 -3.20 54.33
C GLY A 934 55.11 -1.98 53.69
N ASN A 935 56.44 -2.01 53.50
CA ASN A 935 57.16 -1.00 52.73
C ASN A 935 57.60 -1.50 51.34
N SER A 936 56.96 -2.57 50.85
CA SER A 936 57.31 -3.20 49.57
C SER A 936 57.02 -2.29 48.39
N ALA A 937 57.87 -2.35 47.37
CA ALA A 937 57.68 -1.56 46.15
C ALA A 937 56.88 -2.35 45.09
N SER A 938 56.94 -3.69 45.15
CA SER A 938 56.24 -4.59 44.24
C SER A 938 56.16 -6.02 44.79
N VAL A 939 55.41 -6.88 44.11
CA VAL A 939 55.29 -8.32 44.40
C VAL A 939 56.63 -9.07 44.45
N GLU A 940 57.69 -8.57 43.79
CA GLU A 940 59.02 -9.20 43.81
C GLU A 940 59.68 -9.15 45.21
N ASP A 941 59.22 -8.26 46.08
CA ASP A 941 59.66 -8.18 47.49
C ASP A 941 58.94 -9.20 48.40
N SER A 942 58.13 -10.09 47.81
CA SER A 942 57.35 -11.08 48.56
C SER A 942 58.23 -12.02 49.41
N LEU A 943 57.81 -12.20 50.66
CA LEU A 943 58.41 -13.11 51.64
C LEU A 943 57.88 -14.54 51.46
N VAL A 944 56.63 -14.65 51.01
CA VAL A 944 55.92 -15.90 50.79
C VAL A 944 54.89 -15.71 49.68
N SER A 945 54.65 -16.75 48.89
CA SER A 945 53.61 -16.76 47.87
C SER A 945 52.83 -18.07 47.86
N PHE A 946 51.53 -17.95 47.64
CA PHE A 946 50.57 -19.04 47.49
C PHE A 946 50.10 -19.00 46.04
N LYS A 947 50.38 -20.09 45.32
CA LYS A 947 50.10 -20.19 43.88
C LYS A 947 48.82 -20.99 43.66
N ASN A 948 48.05 -20.62 42.64
CA ASN A 948 46.82 -21.28 42.24
C ASN A 948 45.76 -21.38 43.35
N VAL A 949 45.50 -20.30 44.09
CA VAL A 949 44.37 -20.24 45.01
C VAL A 949 43.08 -20.16 44.19
N ILE A 950 42.13 -21.06 44.45
CA ILE A 950 40.83 -21.14 43.76
C ILE A 950 39.75 -21.21 44.83
N PHE A 951 38.75 -20.33 44.74
CA PHE A 951 37.54 -20.41 45.55
C PHE A 951 36.45 -21.17 44.79
N GLU A 952 35.63 -21.90 45.54
CA GLU A 952 34.46 -22.59 45.02
C GLU A 952 33.23 -21.69 45.05
N ASP A 953 32.32 -21.89 44.10
CA ASP A 953 31.05 -21.17 44.06
C ASP A 953 30.19 -21.47 45.29
N GLY A 954 29.40 -20.49 45.71
CA GLY A 954 28.44 -20.64 46.79
C GLY A 954 29.07 -20.77 48.19
N ARG A 955 30.39 -20.68 48.30
CA ARG A 955 31.13 -20.73 49.57
C ARG A 955 31.45 -19.33 50.10
N LYS A 956 31.64 -19.27 51.42
CA LYS A 956 32.19 -18.12 52.12
C LYS A 956 33.43 -18.56 52.87
N TYR A 957 34.48 -17.75 52.88
CA TYR A 957 35.76 -18.12 53.47
C TYR A 957 36.21 -17.16 54.56
N VAL A 958 36.78 -17.73 55.64
CA VAL A 958 37.69 -16.99 56.53
C VAL A 958 39.10 -17.47 56.26
N VAL A 959 39.99 -16.53 55.97
CA VAL A 959 41.41 -16.76 55.71
C VAL A 959 42.21 -16.06 56.79
N ILE A 960 42.89 -16.83 57.63
CA ILE A 960 43.72 -16.29 58.72
C ILE A 960 45.19 -16.46 58.36
N ALA A 961 45.90 -15.34 58.21
CA ALA A 961 47.36 -15.35 58.13
C ALA A 961 47.91 -15.72 59.51
N THR A 962 48.64 -16.83 59.60
CA THR A 962 49.08 -17.45 60.86
C THR A 962 50.54 -17.87 60.76
N GLY A 963 51.15 -18.24 61.89
CA GLY A 963 52.57 -18.58 61.98
C GLY A 963 53.48 -17.36 61.90
N VAL A 964 54.79 -17.61 61.79
CA VAL A 964 55.83 -16.57 61.86
C VAL A 964 56.72 -16.67 60.63
N VAL A 965 57.00 -15.53 59.99
CA VAL A 965 57.87 -15.49 58.81
C VAL A 965 59.29 -15.89 59.20
N GLY A 966 59.83 -16.92 58.54
CA GLY A 966 61.19 -17.40 58.76
C GLY A 966 61.35 -18.37 59.93
N ASP A 967 60.28 -18.68 60.66
CA ASP A 967 60.25 -19.73 61.67
C ASP A 967 60.07 -21.11 61.01
N LEU A 968 60.80 -22.13 61.48
CA LEU A 968 60.76 -23.48 60.91
C LEU A 968 59.77 -24.41 61.62
N ASP A 969 59.36 -24.09 62.85
CA ASP A 969 58.48 -24.91 63.67
C ASP A 969 57.01 -24.49 63.48
N THR A 970 56.78 -23.19 63.31
CA THR A 970 55.47 -22.56 63.05
C THR A 970 55.57 -21.60 61.87
N PRO A 971 55.90 -22.08 60.66
CA PRO A 971 56.11 -21.23 59.50
C PRO A 971 54.84 -20.45 59.14
N PHE A 972 55.04 -19.24 58.59
CA PHE A 972 53.93 -18.46 58.04
C PHE A 972 53.10 -19.29 57.04
N SER A 973 51.79 -19.27 57.23
CA SER A 973 50.82 -19.97 56.38
C SER A 973 49.48 -19.22 56.36
N LEU A 974 48.58 -19.64 55.47
CA LEU A 974 47.18 -19.23 55.46
C LEU A 974 46.32 -20.38 55.95
N ALA A 975 45.65 -20.20 57.09
CA ALA A 975 44.61 -21.11 57.54
C ALA A 975 43.29 -20.69 56.89
N VAL A 976 42.64 -21.62 56.20
CA VAL A 976 41.43 -21.34 55.42
C VAL A 976 40.30 -22.25 55.90
N THR A 977 39.11 -21.69 56.09
CA THR A 977 37.88 -22.44 56.30
C THR A 977 36.78 -21.91 55.38
N ASP A 978 36.00 -22.81 54.78
CA ASP A 978 34.85 -22.53 53.90
C ASP A 978 33.51 -22.53 54.66
N MET A 979 33.57 -22.66 55.98
CA MET A 979 32.40 -22.70 56.87
C MET A 979 31.94 -21.31 57.30
N ALA A 980 32.48 -20.24 56.70
CA ALA A 980 32.32 -18.88 57.17
C ALA A 980 30.85 -18.43 57.16
N GLN A 981 30.45 -17.72 58.21
CA GLN A 981 29.11 -17.17 58.36
C GLN A 981 29.16 -15.64 58.52
N THR A 982 28.19 -14.96 57.93
CA THR A 982 28.01 -13.50 58.08
C THR A 982 26.90 -13.15 59.08
N ARG A 983 26.16 -14.15 59.57
CA ARG A 983 25.04 -14.05 60.52
C ARG A 983 24.83 -15.40 61.20
N ALA A 984 24.20 -15.41 62.37
CA ALA A 984 23.89 -16.64 63.09
C ALA A 984 22.89 -17.51 62.32
N GLU A 985 23.13 -18.81 62.29
CA GLU A 985 22.22 -19.83 61.77
C GLU A 985 20.91 -19.82 62.59
N GLY A 986 19.77 -19.64 61.92
CA GLY A 986 18.46 -19.50 62.58
C GLY A 986 18.16 -18.10 63.16
N GLY A 987 19.08 -17.14 63.06
CA GLY A 987 18.83 -15.72 63.32
C GLY A 987 18.68 -15.31 64.79
N GLN A 988 19.09 -16.15 65.74
CA GLN A 988 19.11 -15.84 67.18
C GLN A 988 20.43 -16.31 67.81
N GLY A 989 20.87 -15.63 68.87
CA GLY A 989 22.16 -15.93 69.50
C GLY A 989 23.33 -15.39 68.69
N VAL A 990 24.54 -15.82 69.04
CA VAL A 990 25.78 -15.43 68.37
C VAL A 990 26.53 -16.70 67.99
N ASP A 991 26.83 -16.84 66.71
CA ASP A 991 27.62 -17.96 66.21
C ASP A 991 29.11 -17.61 66.26
N LEU A 992 29.87 -18.39 67.04
CA LEU A 992 31.30 -18.17 67.27
C LEU A 992 32.13 -19.27 66.60
N LEU A 993 32.98 -18.89 65.65
CA LEU A 993 34.03 -19.74 65.10
C LEU A 993 35.32 -19.49 65.90
N LEU A 994 35.95 -20.54 66.44
CA LEU A 994 37.22 -20.39 67.16
C LEU A 994 38.40 -20.81 66.28
N TYR A 995 39.47 -20.02 66.29
CA TYR A 995 40.76 -20.38 65.71
C TYR A 995 41.90 -20.22 66.72
N HIS A 996 42.67 -21.27 66.94
CA HIS A 996 43.84 -21.16 67.80
C HIS A 996 45.09 -20.76 66.99
N GLY A 997 45.45 -19.48 67.02
CA GLY A 997 46.57 -18.93 66.24
C GLY A 997 47.76 -18.40 67.05
N ALA A 998 47.94 -18.84 68.30
CA ALA A 998 49.10 -18.45 69.12
C ALA A 998 50.21 -19.51 68.99
N PRO A 999 51.35 -19.21 68.34
CA PRO A 999 52.34 -20.23 67.91
C PRO A 999 53.06 -20.99 69.03
N ASP A 1000 53.17 -20.42 70.23
CA ASP A 1000 53.91 -20.96 71.37
C ASP A 1000 53.02 -21.46 72.52
N ALA A 1001 51.69 -21.37 72.36
CA ALA A 1001 50.76 -21.90 73.34
C ALA A 1001 50.47 -23.39 73.05
N PRO A 1002 50.38 -24.24 74.09
CA PRO A 1002 49.93 -25.62 73.93
C PRO A 1002 48.42 -25.65 73.62
N GLU A 1003 47.88 -26.85 73.39
CA GLU A 1003 46.44 -27.11 73.32
C GLU A 1003 45.67 -26.45 74.48
N VAL A 1004 44.57 -25.76 74.13
CA VAL A 1004 43.78 -24.96 75.08
C VAL A 1004 42.29 -25.30 75.04
N ASP A 1005 41.66 -25.14 76.19
CA ASP A 1005 40.20 -25.09 76.35
C ASP A 1005 39.73 -23.66 76.56
N VAL A 1006 38.51 -23.37 76.11
CA VAL A 1006 37.80 -22.11 76.41
C VAL A 1006 36.59 -22.43 77.28
N VAL A 1007 36.64 -22.03 78.55
CA VAL A 1007 35.62 -22.32 79.56
C VAL A 1007 34.84 -21.05 79.92
N ALA A 1008 33.54 -21.04 79.68
CA ALA A 1008 32.66 -19.99 80.15
C ALA A 1008 32.26 -20.23 81.61
N GLN A 1009 32.50 -19.24 82.47
CA GLN A 1009 32.16 -19.33 83.89
C GLN A 1009 30.65 -19.55 84.09
N GLY A 1010 30.29 -20.69 84.70
CA GLY A 1010 28.90 -21.09 84.94
C GLY A 1010 28.22 -21.84 83.80
N ALA A 1011 28.82 -21.90 82.60
CA ALA A 1011 28.30 -22.61 81.43
C ALA A 1011 29.13 -23.85 81.05
N GLY A 1012 30.41 -23.93 81.46
CA GLY A 1012 31.30 -25.08 81.19
C GLY A 1012 32.25 -24.84 80.02
N VAL A 1013 32.86 -25.91 79.52
CA VAL A 1013 33.75 -25.87 78.34
C VAL A 1013 32.90 -25.55 77.11
N LEU A 1014 33.28 -24.49 76.37
CA LEU A 1014 32.67 -24.10 75.11
C LEU A 1014 33.41 -24.70 73.92
N PHE A 1015 34.74 -24.68 74.00
CA PHE A 1015 35.68 -25.18 73.00
C PHE A 1015 36.71 -26.01 73.77
N ASP A 1016 36.96 -27.23 73.29
CA ASP A 1016 37.64 -28.32 74.03
C ASP A 1016 38.77 -28.84 73.16
N ASP A 1017 39.95 -29.04 73.76
CA ASP A 1017 41.13 -29.66 73.16
C ASP A 1017 41.53 -28.99 71.81
N VAL A 1018 41.59 -27.65 71.78
CA VAL A 1018 41.87 -26.90 70.54
C VAL A 1018 43.38 -26.80 70.32
N GLU A 1019 43.88 -27.35 69.20
CA GLU A 1019 45.31 -27.32 68.85
C GLU A 1019 45.71 -26.05 68.07
N TYR A 1020 46.99 -25.66 68.12
CA TYR A 1020 47.52 -24.57 67.28
C TYR A 1020 47.29 -24.87 65.78
N GLY A 1021 46.75 -23.89 65.07
CA GLY A 1021 46.43 -23.99 63.65
C GLY A 1021 45.04 -24.57 63.36
N GLU A 1022 44.28 -24.95 64.38
CA GLU A 1022 42.96 -25.56 64.22
C GLU A 1022 41.81 -24.55 64.26
N PHE A 1023 40.82 -24.77 63.39
CA PHE A 1023 39.50 -24.17 63.50
C PHE A 1023 38.57 -25.14 64.24
N GLN A 1024 37.90 -24.66 65.29
CA GLN A 1024 36.75 -25.34 65.84
C GLN A 1024 35.48 -24.65 65.32
N GLY A 1025 34.60 -25.44 64.70
CA GLY A 1025 33.40 -24.96 63.99
C GLY A 1025 32.47 -24.09 64.83
N TYR A 1026 31.49 -23.46 64.16
CA TYR A 1026 30.60 -22.50 64.79
C TYR A 1026 29.82 -23.09 65.97
N LEU A 1027 29.88 -22.40 67.11
CA LEU A 1027 29.09 -22.64 68.29
C LEU A 1027 28.10 -21.49 68.50
N ASN A 1028 26.80 -21.78 68.46
CA ASN A 1028 25.78 -20.81 68.83
C ASN A 1028 25.73 -20.64 70.36
N VAL A 1029 25.92 -19.41 70.83
CA VAL A 1029 25.78 -19.03 72.24
C VAL A 1029 24.74 -17.91 72.41
N PRO A 1030 24.04 -17.82 73.55
CA PRO A 1030 23.18 -16.68 73.84
C PRO A 1030 23.93 -15.33 73.73
N ALA A 1031 23.28 -14.30 73.18
CA ALA A 1031 23.82 -12.93 73.17
C ALA A 1031 23.82 -12.34 74.59
N SER A 1032 24.91 -12.54 75.33
CA SER A 1032 25.04 -12.17 76.74
C SER A 1032 26.50 -11.88 77.10
N ALA A 1033 26.74 -11.36 78.30
CA ALA A 1033 28.09 -11.16 78.81
C ALA A 1033 28.64 -12.46 79.42
N TYR A 1034 29.85 -12.82 79.03
CA TYR A 1034 30.58 -14.01 79.49
C TYR A 1034 31.89 -13.62 80.14
N VAL A 1035 32.30 -14.45 81.12
CA VAL A 1035 33.70 -14.49 81.55
C VAL A 1035 34.29 -15.79 81.01
N LEU A 1036 35.25 -15.66 80.09
CA LEU A 1036 35.91 -16.77 79.42
C LEU A 1036 37.27 -17.03 80.07
N ASN A 1037 37.47 -18.25 80.57
CA ASN A 1037 38.77 -18.72 81.02
C ASN A 1037 39.43 -19.50 79.89
N VAL A 1038 40.68 -19.17 79.56
CA VAL A 1038 41.54 -20.00 78.72
C VAL A 1038 42.36 -20.90 79.66
N THR A 1039 42.27 -22.21 79.48
CA THR A 1039 42.89 -23.25 80.32
C THR A 1039 43.69 -24.21 79.43
N PRO A 1040 44.70 -24.95 79.94
CA PRO A 1040 45.31 -26.03 79.18
C PRO A 1040 44.27 -27.13 78.89
N GLY A 1041 44.28 -27.76 77.71
CA GLY A 1041 43.24 -28.73 77.29
C GLY A 1041 43.06 -29.90 78.26
N ASN A 1042 44.15 -30.36 78.88
CA ASN A 1042 44.09 -31.44 79.87
C ASN A 1042 43.80 -31.00 81.32
N ASP A 1043 43.66 -29.70 81.61
CA ASP A 1043 43.45 -29.16 82.96
C ASP A 1043 42.61 -27.87 83.01
N ASN A 1044 41.30 -28.05 83.05
CA ASN A 1044 40.32 -26.98 83.23
C ASN A 1044 40.31 -26.30 84.62
N SER A 1045 41.18 -26.70 85.56
CA SER A 1045 41.30 -26.04 86.88
C SER A 1045 42.32 -24.91 86.91
N THR A 1046 43.27 -24.90 85.97
CA THR A 1046 44.34 -23.90 85.87
C THR A 1046 43.99 -22.85 84.83
N VAL A 1047 43.54 -21.67 85.27
CA VAL A 1047 43.25 -20.54 84.37
C VAL A 1047 44.56 -19.86 83.94
N VAL A 1048 44.88 -19.93 82.65
CA VAL A 1048 46.03 -19.26 82.03
C VAL A 1048 45.74 -17.78 81.90
N ARG A 1049 44.58 -17.42 81.32
CA ARG A 1049 44.05 -16.05 81.27
C ARG A 1049 42.53 -16.08 81.38
N ALA A 1050 41.95 -15.00 81.91
CA ALA A 1050 40.50 -14.80 81.95
C ALA A 1050 40.15 -13.53 81.17
N TYR A 1051 39.05 -13.54 80.44
CA TYR A 1051 38.58 -12.45 79.59
C TYR A 1051 37.12 -12.11 79.84
N ASP A 1052 36.80 -10.82 79.76
CA ASP A 1052 35.43 -10.32 79.68
C ASP A 1052 35.01 -10.28 78.20
N ALA A 1053 33.90 -10.93 77.88
CA ALA A 1053 33.35 -11.04 76.53
C ALA A 1053 31.86 -10.66 76.55
N ASP A 1054 31.56 -9.39 76.25
CA ASP A 1054 30.19 -8.91 76.12
C ASP A 1054 29.66 -9.14 74.70
N LEU A 1055 28.80 -10.15 74.54
CA LEU A 1055 28.15 -10.48 73.27
C LEU A 1055 26.72 -9.93 73.17
N SER A 1056 26.26 -9.14 74.15
CA SER A 1056 24.85 -8.70 74.22
C SER A 1056 24.40 -7.82 73.05
N GLY A 1057 25.35 -7.20 72.34
CA GLY A 1057 25.09 -6.40 71.14
C GLY A 1057 25.13 -7.17 69.81
N LEU A 1058 25.45 -8.47 69.84
CA LEU A 1058 25.72 -9.27 68.63
C LEU A 1058 24.62 -10.29 68.30
N ASP A 1059 23.43 -10.17 68.89
CA ASP A 1059 22.31 -11.10 68.66
C ASP A 1059 21.96 -11.22 67.16
N GLY A 1060 21.82 -12.46 66.68
CA GLY A 1060 21.67 -12.80 65.27
C GLY A 1060 22.95 -12.72 64.43
N GLY A 1061 24.09 -12.36 65.03
CA GLY A 1061 25.38 -12.18 64.37
C GLY A 1061 26.29 -13.41 64.41
N ALA A 1062 27.34 -13.40 63.59
CA ALA A 1062 28.44 -14.37 63.63
C ALA A 1062 29.77 -13.64 63.89
N ALA A 1063 30.74 -14.31 64.51
CA ALA A 1063 32.07 -13.76 64.75
C ALA A 1063 33.16 -14.84 64.72
N THR A 1064 34.36 -14.46 64.29
CA THR A 1064 35.57 -15.30 64.39
C THR A 1064 36.36 -14.88 65.62
N VAL A 1065 36.47 -15.76 66.60
CA VAL A 1065 37.30 -15.59 67.79
C VAL A 1065 38.65 -16.26 67.54
N PHE A 1066 39.75 -15.58 67.82
CA PHE A 1066 41.07 -16.15 67.58
C PHE A 1066 42.09 -15.81 68.67
N ALA A 1067 42.89 -16.81 69.05
CA ALA A 1067 44.08 -16.59 69.87
C ALA A 1067 45.18 -15.96 69.01
N SER A 1068 45.81 -14.90 69.54
CA SER A 1068 46.74 -14.04 68.79
C SER A 1068 47.96 -13.68 69.63
N GLY A 1069 49.15 -13.74 69.04
CA GLY A 1069 50.42 -13.40 69.69
C GLY A 1069 51.06 -14.59 70.44
N PHE A 1070 52.11 -14.31 71.20
CA PHE A 1070 52.90 -15.29 71.93
C PHE A 1070 52.57 -15.32 73.42
N LEU A 1071 52.28 -16.51 73.96
CA LEU A 1071 52.00 -16.74 75.38
C LEU A 1071 53.16 -16.29 76.27
N GLY A 1072 54.40 -16.47 75.81
CA GLY A 1072 55.62 -16.12 76.52
C GLY A 1072 56.15 -14.71 76.29
N SER A 1073 55.54 -13.89 75.43
CA SER A 1073 56.05 -12.53 75.17
C SER A 1073 55.71 -11.56 76.29
N GLU A 1074 56.68 -10.71 76.62
CA GLU A 1074 56.53 -9.58 77.55
C GLU A 1074 56.25 -8.25 76.81
N ASP A 1075 56.31 -8.23 75.47
CA ASP A 1075 55.94 -7.06 74.68
C ASP A 1075 54.44 -7.08 74.40
N GLU A 1076 53.72 -6.08 74.90
CA GLU A 1076 52.27 -5.96 74.72
C GLU A 1076 51.85 -5.95 73.23
N ALA A 1077 52.76 -5.57 72.31
CA ALA A 1077 52.49 -5.55 70.88
C ALA A 1077 52.25 -6.95 70.29
N ASP A 1078 52.93 -7.98 70.80
CA ASP A 1078 52.82 -9.37 70.34
C ASP A 1078 52.47 -10.36 71.46
N ALA A 1079 52.20 -9.89 72.69
CA ALA A 1079 51.76 -10.71 73.82
C ALA A 1079 50.42 -11.40 73.54
N PHE A 1080 50.26 -12.61 74.05
CA PHE A 1080 49.04 -13.40 73.88
C PHE A 1080 47.77 -12.66 74.31
N GLY A 1081 46.80 -12.64 73.40
CA GLY A 1081 45.46 -12.11 73.60
C GLY A 1081 44.42 -12.92 72.82
N VAL A 1082 43.16 -12.82 73.25
CA VAL A 1082 42.03 -13.34 72.48
C VAL A 1082 41.38 -12.16 71.75
N TRP A 1083 41.22 -12.30 70.44
CA TRP A 1083 40.64 -11.29 69.57
C TRP A 1083 39.37 -11.79 68.92
N VAL A 1084 38.52 -10.86 68.52
CA VAL A 1084 37.28 -11.13 67.81
C VAL A 1084 37.30 -10.33 66.51
N ALA A 1085 37.03 -10.98 65.39
CA ALA A 1085 36.77 -10.35 64.09
C ALA A 1085 35.29 -10.53 63.74
N LEU A 1086 34.63 -9.40 63.44
CA LEU A 1086 33.25 -9.37 62.96
C LEU A 1086 33.20 -9.38 61.43
N PRO A 1087 32.10 -9.84 60.80
CA PRO A 1087 31.94 -9.87 59.34
C PRO A 1087 32.10 -8.53 58.63
N ASN A 1088 31.90 -7.41 59.34
CA ASN A 1088 32.10 -6.05 58.81
C ASN A 1088 33.58 -5.60 58.80
N GLY A 1089 34.51 -6.45 59.25
CA GLY A 1089 35.95 -6.17 59.33
C GLY A 1089 36.40 -5.53 60.64
N GLU A 1090 35.50 -5.24 61.57
CA GLU A 1090 35.89 -4.78 62.88
C GLU A 1090 36.60 -5.90 63.64
N ALA A 1091 37.84 -5.64 64.08
CA ALA A 1091 38.63 -6.55 64.90
C ALA A 1091 39.01 -5.88 66.22
N PHE A 1092 38.76 -6.55 67.34
CA PHE A 1092 39.04 -6.00 68.67
C PHE A 1092 39.49 -7.08 69.67
N PRO A 1093 40.31 -6.72 70.66
CA PRO A 1093 40.71 -7.64 71.72
C PRO A 1093 39.60 -7.80 72.75
N LEU A 1094 39.47 -9.00 73.33
CA LEU A 1094 38.72 -9.18 74.56
C LEU A 1094 39.49 -8.59 75.75
N THR A 1095 38.76 -8.04 76.72
CA THR A 1095 39.39 -7.39 77.88
C THR A 1095 39.88 -8.44 78.86
N GLN A 1096 41.19 -8.54 79.07
CA GLN A 1096 41.76 -9.47 80.05
C GLN A 1096 41.43 -9.04 81.48
N ILE A 1097 40.90 -9.98 82.28
CA ILE A 1097 40.68 -9.83 83.71
C ILE A 1097 42.00 -10.13 84.43
N VAL A 1098 42.64 -9.09 84.98
CA VAL A 1098 43.82 -9.25 85.84
C VAL A 1098 43.38 -9.47 87.30
N SER A 1099 43.63 -10.66 87.84
CA SER A 1099 43.36 -10.95 89.26
C SER A 1099 44.58 -10.61 90.12
N THR A 1100 44.40 -9.85 91.20
CA THR A 1100 45.47 -9.46 92.15
C THR A 1100 45.84 -10.61 93.10
N ARG A 1101 46.41 -11.70 92.58
CA ARG A 1101 46.82 -12.86 93.39
C ARG A 1101 48.26 -12.77 93.97
N ASP A 1102 48.94 -11.63 93.86
CA ASP A 1102 50.35 -11.50 94.28
C ASP A 1102 50.59 -11.30 95.79
N ILE A 1103 49.61 -10.88 96.59
CA ILE A 1103 49.87 -10.57 98.01
C ILE A 1103 50.07 -11.82 98.90
N ALA A 1104 49.54 -12.98 98.50
CA ALA A 1104 49.69 -14.21 99.28
C ALA A 1104 51.15 -14.70 99.32
N ASP A 1105 51.92 -14.46 98.25
CA ASP A 1105 53.34 -14.82 98.17
C ASP A 1105 54.25 -13.82 98.91
N LYS A 1106 53.78 -12.57 99.09
CA LYS A 1106 54.50 -11.53 99.85
C LYS A 1106 54.33 -11.65 101.37
N ILE A 1107 53.23 -12.26 101.84
CA ILE A 1107 52.94 -12.50 103.25
C ILE A 1107 52.69 -14.00 103.48
N PRO A 1108 53.74 -14.85 103.44
CA PRO A 1108 53.61 -16.30 103.47
C PRO A 1108 53.00 -16.85 104.77
N SER A 1109 53.05 -16.07 105.86
CA SER A 1109 52.38 -16.44 107.11
C SER A 1109 51.63 -15.24 107.70
N PHE A 1110 50.39 -15.46 108.14
CA PHE A 1110 49.59 -14.50 108.90
C PHE A 1110 48.65 -15.25 109.85
N LEU A 1111 48.90 -15.12 111.15
CA LEU A 1111 48.24 -15.82 112.25
C LEU A 1111 47.74 -14.81 113.30
N LEU A 1112 46.57 -15.08 113.87
CA LEU A 1112 45.98 -14.31 114.97
C LEU A 1112 45.46 -15.30 116.03
N ALA A 1113 46.06 -15.31 117.22
CA ALA A 1113 45.76 -16.28 118.27
C ALA A 1113 45.92 -15.72 119.70
N PRO A 1114 45.12 -16.15 120.70
CA PRO A 1114 44.02 -17.11 120.57
C PRO A 1114 42.81 -16.50 119.86
N ASN A 1115 42.10 -17.33 119.11
CA ASN A 1115 40.81 -17.02 118.50
C ASN A 1115 39.83 -18.15 118.88
N PRO A 1116 38.76 -17.90 119.66
CA PRO A 1116 38.25 -16.59 120.11
C PRO A 1116 39.18 -15.84 121.11
N VAL A 1117 39.20 -14.52 121.04
CA VAL A 1117 39.96 -13.62 121.93
C VAL A 1117 39.05 -13.00 122.98
N SER A 1118 39.46 -13.00 124.26
CA SER A 1118 38.71 -12.38 125.36
C SER A 1118 39.21 -10.98 125.74
N SER A 1119 40.51 -10.73 125.57
CA SER A 1119 41.13 -9.43 125.90
C SER A 1119 42.29 -9.08 124.95
N VAL A 1120 43.29 -9.96 124.85
CA VAL A 1120 44.49 -9.75 124.01
C VAL A 1120 44.74 -10.96 123.13
N ALA A 1121 45.00 -10.73 121.84
CA ALA A 1121 45.51 -11.73 120.90
C ALA A 1121 46.93 -11.36 120.45
N GLN A 1122 47.70 -12.33 119.98
CA GLN A 1122 48.96 -12.12 119.28
C GLN A 1122 48.71 -12.21 117.77
N VAL A 1123 49.17 -11.20 117.04
CA VAL A 1123 49.18 -11.16 115.59
C VAL A 1123 50.60 -11.41 115.12
N GLN A 1124 50.81 -12.50 114.38
CA GLN A 1124 52.10 -12.88 113.81
C GLN A 1124 51.98 -12.88 112.29
N TYR A 1125 52.92 -12.25 111.60
CA TYR A 1125 53.01 -12.33 110.14
C TYR A 1125 54.46 -12.32 109.67
N THR A 1126 54.73 -12.99 108.57
CA THR A 1126 56.05 -12.99 107.92
C THR A 1126 55.97 -12.17 106.64
N LEU A 1127 56.91 -11.25 106.44
CA LEU A 1127 57.08 -10.55 105.17
C LEU A 1127 58.25 -11.16 104.39
N SER A 1128 58.08 -11.47 103.12
CA SER A 1128 59.17 -11.96 102.26
C SER A 1128 60.13 -10.84 101.83
N GLU A 1129 59.68 -9.58 101.83
CA GLU A 1129 60.45 -8.36 101.54
C GLU A 1129 60.02 -7.17 102.43
N GLU A 1130 60.71 -6.02 102.37
CA GLU A 1130 60.30 -4.85 103.17
C GLU A 1130 59.04 -4.17 102.62
N ALA A 1131 58.06 -3.85 103.47
CA ALA A 1131 56.79 -3.25 103.05
C ALA A 1131 56.19 -2.30 104.08
N ASP A 1132 55.45 -1.30 103.62
CA ASP A 1132 54.59 -0.45 104.46
C ASP A 1132 53.34 -1.21 104.90
N ILE A 1133 53.13 -1.35 106.21
CA ILE A 1133 52.00 -2.12 106.76
C ILE A 1133 50.99 -1.19 107.42
N THR A 1134 49.74 -1.23 106.96
CA THR A 1134 48.59 -0.67 107.65
C THR A 1134 47.67 -1.78 108.14
N VAL A 1135 47.26 -1.72 109.39
CA VAL A 1135 46.26 -2.62 109.96
C VAL A 1135 44.89 -1.98 109.86
N ALA A 1136 43.90 -2.76 109.47
CA ALA A 1136 42.49 -2.39 109.58
C ALA A 1136 41.70 -3.49 110.29
N ILE A 1137 40.81 -3.11 111.19
CA ILE A 1137 39.88 -3.99 111.85
C ILE A 1137 38.48 -3.59 111.44
N GLN A 1138 37.71 -4.54 110.94
CA GLN A 1138 36.34 -4.33 110.51
C GLN A 1138 35.38 -5.24 111.28
N ASP A 1139 34.15 -4.77 111.50
CA ASP A 1139 33.09 -5.59 112.08
C ASP A 1139 32.51 -6.59 111.04
N ALA A 1140 31.55 -7.41 111.46
CA ALA A 1140 30.91 -8.41 110.60
C ALA A 1140 30.15 -7.81 109.40
N ALA A 1141 29.81 -6.51 109.43
CA ALA A 1141 29.18 -5.79 108.33
C ALA A 1141 30.20 -5.10 107.42
N GLY A 1142 31.51 -5.22 107.69
CA GLY A 1142 32.59 -4.60 106.91
C GLY A 1142 32.89 -3.16 107.30
N ASN A 1143 32.26 -2.61 108.34
CA ASN A 1143 32.54 -1.23 108.77
C ASN A 1143 33.91 -1.17 109.44
N LEU A 1144 34.72 -0.15 109.10
CA LEU A 1144 36.02 0.07 109.73
C LEU A 1144 35.84 0.48 111.20
N VAL A 1145 36.32 -0.38 112.10
CA VAL A 1145 36.25 -0.18 113.55
C VAL A 1145 37.52 0.47 114.08
N ARG A 1146 38.67 0.08 113.53
CA ARG A 1146 39.97 0.64 113.91
C ARG A 1146 40.95 0.52 112.75
N THR A 1147 41.80 1.51 112.57
CA THR A 1147 42.95 1.42 111.67
C THR A 1147 44.21 1.91 112.38
N GLU A 1148 45.35 1.35 112.02
CA GLU A 1148 46.64 1.71 112.59
C GLU A 1148 47.75 1.49 111.55
N TYR A 1149 48.48 2.56 111.22
CA TYR A 1149 49.66 2.46 110.36
C TYR A 1149 50.87 2.01 111.19
N LEU A 1150 51.48 0.90 110.80
CA LEU A 1150 52.65 0.32 111.46
C LEU A 1150 53.98 0.78 110.85
N GLY A 1151 53.94 1.63 109.81
CA GLY A 1151 55.13 2.08 109.12
C GLY A 1151 55.73 1.03 108.19
N ARG A 1152 56.90 1.36 107.64
CA ARG A 1152 57.71 0.46 106.82
C ARG A 1152 58.40 -0.58 107.69
N GLN A 1153 58.08 -1.85 107.46
CA GLN A 1153 58.58 -3.01 108.20
C GLN A 1153 59.57 -3.80 107.33
N PRO A 1154 60.72 -4.24 107.87
CA PRO A 1154 61.69 -5.05 107.13
C PRO A 1154 61.16 -6.46 106.83
N ALA A 1155 61.78 -7.14 105.86
CA ALA A 1155 61.55 -8.56 105.61
C ALA A 1155 61.83 -9.41 106.87
N GLY A 1156 61.02 -10.45 107.11
CA GLY A 1156 61.15 -11.34 108.28
C GLY A 1156 59.86 -11.50 109.09
N GLU A 1157 59.97 -12.16 110.25
CA GLU A 1157 58.83 -12.38 111.15
C GLU A 1157 58.54 -11.18 112.04
N HIS A 1158 57.26 -10.82 112.13
CA HIS A 1158 56.72 -9.76 112.97
C HIS A 1158 55.69 -10.34 113.93
N SER A 1159 55.73 -9.92 115.18
CA SER A 1159 54.80 -10.37 116.22
C SER A 1159 54.37 -9.20 117.09
N ARG A 1160 53.06 -9.04 117.28
CA ARG A 1160 52.48 -7.90 118.01
C ARG A 1160 51.28 -8.32 118.85
N ALA A 1161 51.21 -7.78 120.07
CA ALA A 1161 50.01 -7.86 120.90
C ALA A 1161 48.90 -6.95 120.34
N PHE A 1162 47.75 -7.53 120.08
CA PHE A 1162 46.52 -6.89 119.66
C PHE A 1162 45.51 -6.85 120.81
N GLU A 1163 45.28 -5.65 121.35
CA GLU A 1163 44.31 -5.36 122.41
C GLU A 1163 42.89 -5.33 121.84
N ALA A 1164 42.16 -6.45 121.95
CA ALA A 1164 40.77 -6.60 121.52
C ALA A 1164 39.76 -6.20 122.62
N GLY A 1165 40.22 -5.90 123.85
CA GLY A 1165 39.36 -5.61 125.00
C GLY A 1165 38.43 -4.39 124.87
N ALA A 1166 38.69 -3.49 123.91
CA ALA A 1166 37.82 -2.36 123.60
C ALA A 1166 36.70 -2.71 122.58
N LEU A 1167 36.78 -3.86 121.90
CA LEU A 1167 35.81 -4.29 120.91
C LEU A 1167 34.64 -5.04 121.57
N PRO A 1168 33.37 -4.77 121.20
CA PRO A 1168 32.22 -5.59 121.59
C PRO A 1168 32.37 -7.06 121.22
N SER A 1169 31.61 -7.95 121.87
CA SER A 1169 31.57 -9.37 121.46
C SER A 1169 30.96 -9.51 120.07
N GLY A 1170 31.64 -10.21 119.16
CA GLY A 1170 31.25 -10.30 117.76
C GLY A 1170 32.34 -10.87 116.86
N LEU A 1171 32.00 -11.07 115.59
CA LEU A 1171 32.94 -11.46 114.54
C LEU A 1171 33.57 -10.20 113.93
N TYR A 1172 34.89 -10.21 113.80
CA TYR A 1172 35.68 -9.14 113.21
C TYR A 1172 36.66 -9.70 112.19
N THR A 1173 37.15 -8.82 111.33
CA THR A 1173 38.23 -9.12 110.38
C THR A 1173 39.42 -8.24 110.72
N TYR A 1174 40.60 -8.84 110.84
CA TYR A 1174 41.89 -8.16 110.97
C TYR A 1174 42.61 -8.23 109.62
N SER A 1175 42.86 -7.09 109.00
CA SER A 1175 43.48 -6.96 107.70
C SER A 1175 44.86 -6.31 107.80
N LEU A 1176 45.84 -6.90 107.12
CA LEU A 1176 47.12 -6.28 106.79
C LEU A 1176 47.00 -5.70 105.38
N ILE A 1177 47.27 -4.42 105.25
CA ILE A 1177 47.18 -3.64 104.00
C ILE A 1177 48.59 -3.16 103.66
N THR A 1178 49.03 -3.46 102.45
CA THR A 1178 50.29 -2.96 101.86
C THR A 1178 49.98 -2.24 100.55
N PRO A 1179 50.95 -1.52 99.93
CA PRO A 1179 50.76 -0.98 98.58
C PRO A 1179 50.38 -2.05 97.53
N ASP A 1180 50.76 -3.31 97.78
CA ASP A 1180 50.57 -4.43 96.86
C ASP A 1180 49.26 -5.20 97.09
N GLY A 1181 48.46 -4.84 98.11
CA GLY A 1181 47.14 -5.44 98.33
C GLY A 1181 46.71 -5.58 99.79
N VAL A 1182 45.71 -6.43 100.05
CA VAL A 1182 45.14 -6.68 101.39
C VAL A 1182 45.06 -8.17 101.71
N LEU A 1183 45.57 -8.57 102.88
CA LEU A 1183 45.43 -9.93 103.43
C LEU A 1183 44.67 -9.90 104.76
N ALA A 1184 43.62 -10.70 104.89
CA ALA A 1184 42.67 -10.62 106.00
C ALA A 1184 42.51 -11.95 106.78
N ARG A 1185 42.36 -11.86 108.10
CA ARG A 1185 42.03 -12.98 109.00
C ARG A 1185 40.84 -12.65 109.88
N ARG A 1186 39.86 -13.55 109.93
CA ARG A 1186 38.69 -13.41 110.80
C ARG A 1186 39.00 -13.84 112.23
N PHE A 1187 38.51 -13.09 113.20
CA PHE A 1187 38.60 -13.43 114.62
C PHE A 1187 37.31 -13.11 115.36
N VAL A 1188 37.04 -13.86 116.42
CA VAL A 1188 35.85 -13.70 117.27
C VAL A 1188 36.27 -13.11 118.60
N VAL A 1189 35.62 -12.02 119.01
CA VAL A 1189 35.73 -11.51 120.38
C VAL A 1189 34.66 -12.18 121.23
N ALA A 1190 35.07 -13.04 122.17
CA ALA A 1190 34.17 -13.76 123.08
C ALA A 1190 34.51 -13.36 124.53
N ARG A 1191 33.55 -12.75 125.23
CA ARG A 1191 33.71 -12.30 126.62
C ARG A 1191 32.98 -13.20 127.59
#